data_AF-A0A2N3XTF5-F1
#
_entry.id   AF-A0A2N3XTF5-F1
#
_cell.length_a   1.000
_cell.length_b   1.000
_cell.length_c   1.000
_cell.angle_alpha   90.00
_cell.angle_beta   90.00
_cell.angle_gamma   90.00
#
_symmetry.space_group_name_H-M   'P 1'
#
loop_
_entity.id
_entity.type
_entity.pdbx_description
1 polymer ?
#
loop_
_entity_poly.entity_id
_entity_poly.type
_entity_poly.pdbx_seq_one_letter_code
_entity_poly.pdbx_strand_id
1 'polypeptide(L)'
;MRGPWRAALALALHIGFFLAPIALVLGLLAIAALTFRYDQGGGAKAALAAVAVGAIFAIGLRAVLRNRVRPRGVQLDRTEQPQLWRMAESIAAAADAPVPDEIRITSEPNATIREDTALLGLRTRTRYLELGLPLLAALNASELRAVVAHELGRLTGRNRLTVTAYRASASVERTVAGLTGGPAKWLFTRYARLFTAIAATTTGHDLELAADAIAVREGGTRTAVTALRKAIAIEIGWQEYADDYLSMAKSVGHAPDVLLGFRSFMEHPARKPQLAERVKQAIAEGADGSRTRPPARKRIEAMKRIKVGNKELDDRPAFAMLRNPRKSVPELEDRLMVEGLKRRLAWPELARLAGAAHVAERAALLSSAAAQSGLPVEPTIVGILPAIHRGQGHDLINPVLNPGLCPERIDEAAVDTLTELLGCAVVDALICARRAHHELDWGGPSTVRLANGQPLDPDRLVRPAVADPRLIPGLHRALVDLKVPLTHARRPAAEPEPALAGIVSPVQCADRNYDLLVTDRGLVLLPSSASTTKRLLAGTLARFRKAEQEQLAELAATPIGELREQPGAQWVDSRDVASARLDQDRAGWTLSLELYLDEYAVSELDDAGVRDGEDGMSELKLRSTADGVEHGDPYRGLGELMGARMNLDEPAYADE
;
A
#
# COMPACT_ATOMS: atom_id res chain seq x y z
N MET A 1 31.17 5.94 -21.02
CA MET A 1 30.77 5.33 -22.31
C MET A 1 29.55 6.08 -22.86
N ARG A 2 29.56 6.47 -24.14
CA ARG A 2 28.44 7.21 -24.78
C ARG A 2 27.15 6.35 -24.80
N GLY A 3 25.98 6.98 -24.67
CA GLY A 3 24.65 6.33 -24.63
C GLY A 3 24.40 5.20 -25.65
N PRO A 4 24.72 5.33 -26.96
CA PRO A 4 24.41 4.30 -27.94
C PRO A 4 25.20 2.99 -27.75
N TRP A 5 26.42 3.04 -27.23
CA TRP A 5 27.24 1.85 -26.98
C TRP A 5 26.69 1.01 -25.82
N ARG A 6 26.11 1.65 -24.81
CA ARG A 6 25.47 0.96 -23.68
C ARG A 6 24.16 0.30 -24.13
N ALA A 7 23.36 0.98 -24.96
CA ALA A 7 22.16 0.39 -25.54
C ALA A 7 22.50 -0.80 -26.46
N ALA A 8 23.56 -0.71 -27.26
CA ALA A 8 24.06 -1.82 -28.06
C ALA A 8 24.55 -3.00 -27.20
N LEU A 9 25.32 -2.73 -26.14
CA LEU A 9 25.77 -3.77 -25.21
C LEU A 9 24.60 -4.43 -24.47
N ALA A 10 23.62 -3.65 -24.03
CA ALA A 10 22.40 -4.17 -23.43
C ALA A 10 21.67 -5.08 -24.42
N LEU A 11 21.50 -4.64 -25.66
CA LEU A 11 20.84 -5.45 -26.69
C LEU A 11 21.64 -6.72 -27.03
N ALA A 12 22.97 -6.65 -27.07
CA ALA A 12 23.84 -7.81 -27.25
C ALA A 12 23.70 -8.81 -26.09
N LEU A 13 23.64 -8.33 -24.85
CA LEU A 13 23.35 -9.16 -23.67
C LEU A 13 21.94 -9.77 -23.74
N HIS A 14 20.97 -9.02 -24.27
CA HIS A 14 19.60 -9.48 -24.49
C HIS A 14 19.53 -10.62 -25.51
N ILE A 15 20.23 -10.46 -26.64
CA ILE A 15 20.33 -11.49 -27.67
C ILE A 15 21.10 -12.70 -27.13
N GLY A 16 22.20 -12.46 -26.41
CA GLY A 16 23.01 -13.48 -25.75
C GLY A 16 22.21 -14.32 -24.74
N PHE A 17 21.24 -13.73 -24.04
CA PHE A 17 20.34 -14.46 -23.15
C PHE A 17 19.53 -15.54 -23.89
N PHE A 18 19.12 -15.29 -25.14
CA PHE A 18 18.43 -16.29 -25.96
C PHE A 18 19.40 -17.27 -26.62
N LEU A 19 20.58 -16.81 -27.05
CA LEU A 19 21.55 -17.65 -27.78
C LEU A 19 22.35 -18.60 -26.87
N ALA A 20 22.73 -18.18 -25.66
CA ALA A 20 23.60 -18.97 -24.79
C ALA A 20 22.96 -20.33 -24.37
N PRO A 21 21.68 -20.41 -24.00
CA PRO A 21 21.03 -21.69 -23.70
C PRO A 21 20.91 -22.59 -24.93
N ILE A 22 20.67 -22.01 -26.11
CA ILE A 22 20.63 -22.76 -27.38
C ILE A 22 22.01 -23.36 -27.67
N ALA A 23 23.07 -22.55 -27.55
CA ALA A 23 24.45 -23.01 -27.73
C ALA A 23 24.83 -24.10 -26.71
N LEU A 24 24.40 -23.97 -25.45
CA LEU A 24 24.64 -24.98 -24.41
C LEU A 24 23.96 -26.32 -24.74
N VAL A 25 22.69 -26.29 -25.17
CA VAL A 25 21.97 -27.51 -25.56
C VAL A 25 22.63 -28.16 -26.77
N LEU A 26 22.97 -27.39 -27.80
CA LEU A 26 23.67 -27.90 -28.99
C LEU A 26 25.05 -28.47 -28.64
N GLY A 27 25.79 -27.82 -27.75
CA GLY A 27 27.08 -28.31 -27.25
C GLY A 27 26.96 -29.64 -26.50
N LEU A 28 25.96 -29.78 -25.62
CA LEU A 28 25.71 -31.04 -24.91
C LEU A 28 25.29 -32.16 -25.87
N LEU A 29 24.48 -31.85 -26.89
CA LEU A 29 24.11 -32.82 -27.93
C LEU A 29 25.33 -33.24 -28.78
N ALA A 30 26.23 -32.32 -29.10
CA ALA A 30 27.47 -32.63 -29.80
C ALA A 30 28.39 -33.53 -28.95
N ILE A 31 28.53 -33.23 -27.65
CA ILE A 31 29.28 -34.07 -26.69
C ILE A 31 28.64 -35.46 -26.61
N ALA A 32 27.32 -35.54 -26.52
CA ALA A 32 26.59 -36.81 -26.50
C ALA A 32 26.87 -37.63 -27.77
N ALA A 33 26.81 -37.00 -28.95
CA ALA A 33 27.08 -37.66 -30.23
C ALA A 33 28.54 -38.16 -30.36
N LEU A 34 29.50 -37.40 -29.84
CA LEU A 34 30.92 -37.80 -29.81
C LEU A 34 31.15 -38.96 -28.84
N THR A 35 30.63 -38.86 -27.62
CA THR A 35 30.84 -39.87 -26.56
C THR A 35 30.10 -41.18 -26.86
N PHE A 36 28.95 -41.15 -27.54
CA PHE A 36 28.25 -42.36 -27.99
C PHE A 36 29.11 -43.28 -28.86
N ARG A 37 30.13 -42.73 -29.54
CA ARG A 37 31.06 -43.50 -30.38
C ARG A 37 32.07 -44.31 -29.57
N TYR A 38 32.28 -43.98 -28.29
CA TYR A 38 33.33 -44.56 -27.44
C TYR A 38 32.78 -45.21 -26.17
N ASP A 39 31.76 -44.61 -25.54
CA ASP A 39 31.07 -45.11 -24.35
C ASP A 39 29.58 -44.76 -24.43
N GLN A 40 28.75 -45.79 -24.60
CA GLN A 40 27.30 -45.64 -24.68
C GLN A 40 26.71 -45.08 -23.37
N GLY A 41 27.32 -45.38 -22.22
CA GLY A 41 26.87 -44.90 -20.91
C GLY A 41 27.11 -43.39 -20.74
N GLY A 42 28.30 -42.91 -21.09
CA GLY A 42 28.65 -41.49 -21.12
C GLY A 42 27.81 -40.70 -22.12
N GLY A 43 27.59 -41.25 -23.32
CA GLY A 43 26.72 -40.66 -24.35
C GLY A 43 25.27 -40.49 -23.88
N ALA A 44 24.70 -41.52 -23.24
CA ALA A 44 23.34 -41.46 -22.70
C ALA A 44 23.20 -40.42 -21.57
N LYS A 45 24.19 -40.31 -20.66
CA LYS A 45 24.19 -39.28 -19.59
C LYS A 45 24.25 -37.87 -20.15
N ALA A 46 25.09 -37.62 -21.16
CA ALA A 46 25.20 -36.32 -21.81
C ALA A 46 23.91 -35.95 -22.56
N ALA A 47 23.27 -36.92 -23.24
CA ALA A 47 21.98 -36.73 -23.89
C ALA A 47 20.86 -36.41 -22.88
N LEU A 48 20.80 -37.13 -21.76
CA LEU A 48 19.83 -36.87 -20.69
C LEU A 48 20.03 -35.47 -20.08
N ALA A 49 21.28 -35.04 -19.86
CA ALA A 49 21.60 -33.70 -19.41
C ALA A 49 21.16 -32.63 -20.42
N ALA A 50 21.37 -32.86 -21.72
CA ALA A 50 20.92 -31.96 -22.78
C ALA A 50 19.38 -31.81 -22.79
N VAL A 51 18.66 -32.93 -22.63
CA VAL A 51 17.19 -32.95 -22.55
C VAL A 51 16.70 -32.22 -21.29
N ALA A 52 17.33 -32.45 -20.14
CA ALA A 52 16.95 -31.79 -18.89
C ALA A 52 17.18 -30.28 -18.96
N VAL A 53 18.35 -29.82 -19.44
CA VAL A 53 18.66 -28.40 -19.64
C VAL A 53 17.72 -27.78 -20.67
N GLY A 54 17.46 -28.48 -21.78
CA GLY A 54 16.52 -28.06 -22.82
C GLY A 54 15.09 -27.92 -22.31
N ALA A 55 14.63 -28.85 -21.47
CA ALA A 55 13.29 -28.81 -20.86
C ALA A 55 13.16 -27.65 -19.88
N ILE A 56 14.14 -27.43 -19.00
CA ILE A 56 14.16 -26.30 -18.05
C ILE A 56 14.14 -24.97 -18.82
N PHE A 57 14.97 -24.84 -19.85
CA PHE A 57 14.99 -23.64 -20.69
C PHE A 57 13.68 -23.45 -21.44
N ALA A 58 13.10 -24.51 -22.01
CA ALA A 58 11.82 -24.43 -22.73
C ALA A 58 10.66 -24.02 -21.81
N ILE A 59 10.61 -24.53 -20.57
CA ILE A 59 9.62 -24.14 -19.56
C ILE A 59 9.80 -22.66 -19.19
N GLY A 60 11.03 -22.23 -18.90
CA GLY A 60 11.36 -20.84 -18.61
C GLY A 60 11.00 -19.91 -19.78
N LEU A 61 11.43 -20.25 -20.99
CA LEU A 61 11.12 -19.51 -22.21
C LEU A 61 9.62 -19.46 -22.48
N ARG A 62 8.87 -20.55 -22.24
CA ARG A 62 7.41 -20.55 -22.38
C ARG A 62 6.73 -19.64 -21.38
N ALA A 63 7.17 -19.61 -20.12
CA ALA A 63 6.65 -18.69 -19.11
C ALA A 63 6.91 -17.23 -19.52
N VAL A 64 8.11 -16.95 -20.03
CA VAL A 64 8.53 -15.64 -20.55
C VAL A 64 7.71 -15.20 -21.77
N LEU A 65 7.54 -16.08 -22.76
CA LEU A 65 6.82 -15.76 -24.01
C LEU A 65 5.31 -15.64 -23.83
N ARG A 66 4.76 -16.27 -22.79
CA ARG A 66 3.34 -16.18 -22.41
C ARG A 66 3.02 -14.98 -21.52
N ASN A 67 4.02 -14.28 -20.99
CA ASN A 67 3.79 -13.08 -20.19
C ASN A 67 3.14 -12.00 -21.06
N ARG A 68 1.85 -11.74 -20.81
CA ARG A 68 1.04 -10.76 -21.54
C ARG A 68 0.76 -9.58 -20.65
N VAL A 69 0.87 -8.40 -21.24
CA VAL A 69 0.49 -7.18 -20.56
C VAL A 69 -1.04 -7.06 -20.64
N ARG A 70 -1.75 -7.33 -19.54
CA ARG A 70 -3.21 -7.13 -19.49
C ARG A 70 -3.52 -5.64 -19.54
N PRO A 71 -4.37 -5.16 -20.47
CA PRO A 71 -4.73 -3.75 -20.56
C PRO A 71 -5.39 -3.26 -19.27
N ARG A 72 -5.05 -2.05 -18.83
CA ARG A 72 -5.65 -1.42 -17.64
C ARG A 72 -6.70 -0.40 -18.04
N GLY A 73 -7.67 -0.18 -17.14
CA GLY A 73 -8.70 0.84 -17.33
C GLY A 73 -9.65 0.58 -18.50
N VAL A 74 -10.37 1.63 -18.89
CA VAL A 74 -11.47 1.59 -19.85
C VAL A 74 -11.00 2.00 -21.23
N GLN A 75 -11.18 1.12 -22.22
CA GLN A 75 -10.88 1.45 -23.62
C GLN A 75 -11.83 2.53 -24.15
N LEU A 76 -11.27 3.51 -24.85
CA LEU A 76 -12.02 4.52 -25.58
C LEU A 76 -12.15 4.12 -27.05
N ASP A 77 -13.39 3.98 -27.51
CA ASP A 77 -13.67 3.77 -28.93
C ASP A 77 -13.37 5.04 -29.76
N ARG A 78 -12.82 4.82 -30.96
CA ARG A 78 -12.39 5.91 -31.85
C ARG A 78 -13.55 6.70 -32.43
N THR A 79 -14.69 6.06 -32.64
CA THR A 79 -15.92 6.70 -33.16
C THR A 79 -16.69 7.41 -32.06
N GLU A 80 -16.68 6.86 -30.84
CA GLU A 80 -17.31 7.48 -29.68
C GLU A 80 -16.52 8.71 -29.17
N GLN A 81 -15.19 8.63 -29.14
CA GLN A 81 -14.31 9.65 -28.57
C GLN A 81 -13.29 10.22 -29.60
N PRO A 82 -13.73 10.79 -30.74
CA PRO A 82 -12.84 11.13 -31.87
C PRO A 82 -11.90 12.32 -31.62
N GLN A 83 -12.16 13.13 -30.59
CA GLN A 83 -11.34 14.32 -30.29
C GLN A 83 -10.00 13.94 -29.66
N LEU A 84 -10.01 13.04 -28.65
CA LEU A 84 -8.78 12.49 -28.05
C LEU A 84 -7.95 11.70 -29.07
N TRP A 85 -8.60 10.89 -29.90
CA TRP A 85 -7.91 10.12 -30.95
C TRP A 85 -7.23 11.02 -31.98
N ARG A 86 -7.93 12.03 -32.51
CA ARG A 86 -7.31 13.02 -33.42
C ARG A 86 -6.16 13.78 -32.77
N MET A 87 -6.29 14.11 -31.48
CA MET A 87 -5.19 14.72 -30.74
C MET A 87 -3.97 13.79 -30.71
N ALA A 88 -4.12 12.54 -30.27
CA ALA A 88 -3.04 11.55 -30.20
C ALA A 88 -2.40 11.30 -31.58
N GLU A 89 -3.20 11.16 -32.64
CA GLU A 89 -2.73 10.99 -34.02
C GLU A 89 -1.92 12.19 -34.52
N SER A 90 -2.41 13.41 -34.26
CA SER A 90 -1.70 14.64 -34.66
C SER A 90 -0.35 14.77 -33.96
N ILE A 91 -0.29 14.41 -32.67
CA ILE A 91 0.95 14.43 -31.88
C ILE A 91 1.89 13.33 -32.37
N ALA A 92 1.38 12.13 -32.61
CA ALA A 92 2.18 11.01 -33.10
C ALA A 92 2.84 11.35 -34.45
N ALA A 93 2.08 11.95 -35.37
CA ALA A 93 2.61 12.44 -36.64
C ALA A 93 3.70 13.51 -36.46
N ALA A 94 3.48 14.49 -35.57
CA ALA A 94 4.46 15.54 -35.30
C ALA A 94 5.73 15.05 -34.57
N ALA A 95 5.58 14.00 -33.75
CA ALA A 95 6.67 13.39 -32.99
C ALA A 95 7.45 12.33 -33.78
N ASP A 96 7.02 11.97 -35.00
CA ASP A 96 7.46 10.78 -35.75
C ASP A 96 7.30 9.48 -34.94
N ALA A 97 6.28 9.45 -34.08
CA ALA A 97 5.98 8.34 -33.18
C ALA A 97 4.92 7.41 -33.79
N PRO A 98 4.96 6.10 -33.49
CA PRO A 98 3.87 5.22 -33.85
C PRO A 98 2.59 5.64 -33.11
N VAL A 99 1.47 5.65 -33.84
CA VAL A 99 0.15 5.90 -33.25
C VAL A 99 -0.17 4.78 -32.24
N PRO A 100 -0.73 5.09 -31.05
CA PRO A 100 -1.22 4.08 -30.12
C PRO A 100 -2.31 3.20 -30.77
N ASP A 101 -2.28 1.90 -30.48
CA ASP A 101 -3.30 0.96 -30.96
C ASP A 101 -4.60 1.12 -30.15
N GLU A 102 -4.48 1.53 -28.88
CA GLU A 102 -5.61 1.81 -27.99
C GLU A 102 -5.34 3.05 -27.11
N ILE A 103 -6.39 3.82 -26.84
CA ILE A 103 -6.41 4.85 -25.79
C ILE A 103 -7.32 4.34 -24.67
N ARG A 104 -6.83 4.39 -23.42
CA ARG A 104 -7.55 3.88 -22.25
C ARG A 104 -7.56 4.91 -21.12
N ILE A 105 -8.69 5.06 -20.44
CA ILE A 105 -8.78 5.88 -19.22
C ILE A 105 -8.54 4.99 -18.00
N THR A 106 -7.65 5.41 -17.10
CA THR A 106 -7.28 4.67 -15.87
C THR A 106 -7.57 5.50 -14.62
N SER A 107 -7.55 4.86 -13.44
CA SER A 107 -7.67 5.53 -12.15
C SER A 107 -6.34 6.08 -11.61
N GLU A 108 -5.24 5.87 -12.32
CA GLU A 108 -3.90 6.32 -11.93
C GLU A 108 -3.76 7.82 -12.17
N PRO A 109 -2.99 8.57 -11.36
CA PRO A 109 -2.83 10.02 -11.52
C PRO A 109 -1.85 10.44 -12.64
N ASN A 110 -1.49 9.53 -13.55
CA ASN A 110 -0.47 9.75 -14.56
C ASN A 110 -0.96 9.40 -15.97
N ALA A 111 -0.14 9.77 -16.96
CA ALA A 111 -0.26 9.30 -18.32
C ALA A 111 0.93 8.40 -18.59
N THR A 112 0.70 7.26 -19.24
CA THR A 112 1.80 6.37 -19.60
C THR A 112 1.51 5.64 -20.89
N ILE A 113 2.56 5.34 -21.65
CA ILE A 113 2.47 4.37 -22.73
C ILE A 113 2.95 3.02 -22.24
N ARG A 114 2.07 2.03 -22.36
CA ARG A 114 2.36 0.64 -22.03
C ARG A 114 2.33 -0.19 -23.31
N GLU A 115 3.32 -1.06 -23.47
CA GLU A 115 3.46 -1.89 -24.67
C GLU A 115 3.34 -3.38 -24.30
N ASP A 116 2.40 -4.10 -24.92
CA ASP A 116 2.44 -5.57 -24.96
C ASP A 116 3.52 -5.98 -25.94
N THR A 117 4.48 -6.76 -25.47
CA THR A 117 5.69 -7.10 -26.22
C THR A 117 5.92 -8.61 -26.25
N ALA A 118 6.37 -9.12 -27.39
CA ALA A 118 6.93 -10.47 -27.50
C ALA A 118 8.46 -10.43 -27.36
N LEU A 119 9.06 -11.61 -27.12
CA LEU A 119 10.52 -11.80 -27.10
C LEU A 119 11.21 -10.82 -26.13
N LEU A 120 10.69 -10.73 -24.89
CA LEU A 120 11.20 -9.84 -23.84
C LEU A 120 11.39 -8.37 -24.25
N GLY A 121 10.53 -7.83 -25.10
CA GLY A 121 10.57 -6.42 -25.50
C GLY A 121 11.12 -6.16 -26.90
N LEU A 122 11.65 -7.17 -27.60
CA LEU A 122 12.19 -6.97 -28.95
C LEU A 122 11.12 -6.69 -30.01
N ARG A 123 9.90 -7.24 -29.84
CA ARG A 123 8.79 -7.06 -30.78
C ARG A 123 7.57 -6.49 -30.07
N THR A 124 7.16 -5.27 -30.41
CA THR A 124 5.88 -4.72 -29.95
C THR A 124 4.72 -5.41 -30.65
N ARG A 125 3.67 -5.73 -29.90
CA ARG A 125 2.40 -6.26 -30.41
C ARG A 125 1.32 -5.18 -30.40
N THR A 126 1.09 -4.57 -29.24
CA THR A 126 0.02 -3.59 -29.01
C THR A 126 0.53 -2.48 -28.10
N ARG A 127 0.13 -1.23 -28.37
CA ARG A 127 0.46 -0.03 -27.59
C ARG A 127 -0.80 0.57 -26.99
N TYR A 128 -0.78 0.74 -25.68
CA TYR A 128 -1.84 1.36 -24.91
C TYR A 128 -1.35 2.75 -24.47
N LEU A 129 -2.06 3.80 -24.88
CA LEU A 129 -1.95 5.11 -24.26
C LEU A 129 -2.93 5.13 -23.08
N GLU A 130 -2.40 5.00 -21.87
CA GLU A 130 -3.16 5.03 -20.62
C GLU A 130 -3.17 6.47 -20.09
N LEU A 131 -4.37 7.04 -19.94
CA LEU A 131 -4.59 8.41 -19.44
C LEU A 131 -5.35 8.35 -18.13
N GLY A 132 -4.74 8.87 -17.08
CA GLY A 132 -5.38 9.01 -15.79
C GLY A 132 -6.60 9.92 -15.83
N LEU A 133 -7.71 9.47 -15.24
CA LEU A 133 -8.86 10.32 -14.94
C LEU A 133 -8.49 11.58 -14.14
N PRO A 134 -7.56 11.53 -13.14
CA PRO A 134 -7.12 12.72 -12.41
C PRO A 134 -6.44 13.78 -13.30
N LEU A 135 -5.77 13.37 -14.38
CA LEU A 135 -5.18 14.30 -15.35
C LEU A 135 -6.28 15.06 -16.11
N LEU A 136 -7.36 14.38 -16.48
CA LEU A 136 -8.49 15.01 -17.17
C LEU A 136 -9.21 16.03 -16.28
N ALA A 137 -9.19 15.82 -14.96
CA ALA A 137 -9.78 16.71 -13.97
C ALA A 137 -9.02 18.03 -13.80
N ALA A 138 -7.69 17.96 -13.77
CA ALA A 138 -6.82 19.04 -13.29
C ALA A 138 -6.00 19.76 -14.37
N LEU A 139 -5.88 19.16 -15.56
CA LEU A 139 -5.22 19.80 -16.70
C LEU A 139 -6.23 20.53 -17.60
N ASN A 140 -5.75 21.52 -18.35
CA ASN A 140 -6.46 22.02 -19.54
C ASN A 140 -6.07 21.21 -20.80
N ALA A 141 -6.74 21.47 -21.92
CA ALA A 141 -6.54 20.73 -23.17
C ALA A 141 -5.11 20.87 -23.71
N SER A 142 -4.50 22.06 -23.64
CA SER A 142 -3.11 22.27 -24.08
C SER A 142 -2.08 21.58 -23.18
N GLU A 143 -2.31 21.55 -21.87
CA GLU A 143 -1.47 20.84 -20.91
C GLU A 143 -1.59 19.33 -21.09
N LEU A 144 -2.80 18.79 -21.28
CA LEU A 144 -2.99 17.38 -21.63
C LEU A 144 -2.27 17.04 -22.94
N ARG A 145 -2.36 17.90 -23.96
CA ARG A 145 -1.62 17.73 -25.22
C ARG A 145 -0.11 17.64 -24.98
N ALA A 146 0.44 18.49 -24.10
CA ALA A 146 1.86 18.47 -23.77
C ALA A 146 2.26 17.18 -23.02
N VAL A 147 1.43 16.67 -22.11
CA VAL A 147 1.64 15.38 -21.43
C VAL A 147 1.61 14.22 -22.43
N VAL A 148 0.63 14.17 -23.33
CA VAL A 148 0.53 13.12 -24.36
C VAL A 148 1.71 13.21 -25.34
N ALA A 149 2.16 14.41 -25.69
CA ALA A 149 3.36 14.63 -26.50
C ALA A 149 4.65 14.17 -25.83
N HIS A 150 4.77 14.37 -24.51
CA HIS A 150 5.86 13.80 -23.73
C HIS A 150 5.83 12.26 -23.82
N GLU A 151 4.70 11.63 -23.51
CA GLU A 151 4.58 10.18 -23.53
C GLU A 151 4.86 9.58 -24.93
N LEU A 152 4.29 10.15 -25.99
CA LEU A 152 4.56 9.70 -27.37
C LEU A 152 6.02 9.94 -27.78
N GLY A 153 6.64 11.02 -27.30
CA GLY A 153 8.06 11.29 -27.53
C GLY A 153 9.00 10.26 -26.94
N ARG A 154 8.57 9.52 -25.90
CA ARG A 154 9.32 8.37 -25.37
C ARG A 154 9.35 7.18 -26.35
N LEU A 155 8.48 7.13 -27.35
CA LEU A 155 8.49 6.05 -28.35
C LEU A 155 9.50 6.27 -29.48
N THR A 156 10.00 7.49 -29.65
CA THR A 156 10.98 7.83 -30.69
C THR A 156 12.37 8.02 -30.12
N GLY A 157 12.47 8.71 -28.98
CA GLY A 157 13.74 9.02 -28.33
C GLY A 157 14.73 9.70 -29.28
N ARG A 158 16.03 9.65 -28.95
CA ARG A 158 17.09 10.13 -29.87
C ARG A 158 17.51 9.08 -30.90
N ASN A 159 17.33 7.80 -30.59
CA ASN A 159 17.63 6.69 -31.50
C ASN A 159 16.81 5.43 -31.12
N ARG A 160 16.63 4.54 -32.10
CA ARG A 160 15.81 3.32 -31.93
C ARG A 160 16.41 2.29 -30.97
N LEU A 161 17.74 2.27 -30.80
CA LEU A 161 18.42 1.34 -29.88
C LEU A 161 18.09 1.67 -28.42
N THR A 162 18.09 2.95 -28.06
CA THR A 162 17.72 3.46 -26.73
C THR A 162 16.28 3.07 -26.39
N VAL A 163 15.33 3.30 -27.30
CA VAL A 163 13.92 2.92 -27.12
C VAL A 163 13.78 1.40 -26.93
N THR A 164 14.47 0.62 -27.76
CA THR A 164 14.41 -0.85 -27.71
C THR A 164 15.02 -1.40 -26.42
N ALA A 165 16.16 -0.85 -25.98
CA ALA A 165 16.80 -1.23 -24.72
C ALA A 165 15.91 -0.91 -23.52
N TYR A 166 15.28 0.27 -23.50
CA TYR A 166 14.33 0.64 -22.44
C TYR A 166 13.11 -0.28 -22.40
N ARG A 167 12.50 -0.57 -23.56
CA ARG A 167 11.39 -1.52 -23.68
C ARG A 167 11.77 -2.92 -23.21
N ALA A 168 12.97 -3.37 -23.55
CA ALA A 168 13.51 -4.65 -23.09
C ALA A 168 13.69 -4.66 -21.56
N SER A 169 14.19 -3.56 -20.96
CA SER A 169 14.31 -3.44 -19.50
C SER A 169 12.94 -3.62 -18.82
N ALA A 170 11.94 -2.88 -19.30
CA ALA A 170 10.59 -2.97 -18.77
C ALA A 170 9.99 -4.38 -18.90
N SER A 171 10.28 -5.10 -20.00
CA SER A 171 9.80 -6.47 -20.18
C SER A 171 10.51 -7.49 -19.29
N VAL A 172 11.81 -7.29 -19.04
CA VAL A 172 12.60 -8.15 -18.15
C VAL A 172 12.14 -7.99 -16.70
N GLU A 173 11.96 -6.75 -16.23
CA GLU A 173 11.44 -6.45 -14.89
C GLU A 173 10.04 -7.06 -14.67
N ARG A 174 9.12 -6.86 -15.63
CA ARG A 174 7.78 -7.48 -15.60
C ARG A 174 7.82 -9.00 -15.55
N THR A 175 8.79 -9.61 -16.22
CA THR A 175 8.93 -11.06 -16.21
C THR A 175 9.41 -11.56 -14.86
N VAL A 176 10.38 -10.89 -14.23
CA VAL A 176 10.81 -11.21 -12.86
C VAL A 176 9.67 -11.11 -11.86
N ALA A 177 8.82 -10.07 -11.99
CA ALA A 177 7.66 -9.88 -11.13
C ALA A 177 6.62 -11.01 -11.29
N GLY A 178 6.44 -11.53 -12.50
CA GLY A 178 5.49 -12.63 -12.79
C GLY A 178 6.00 -14.04 -12.46
N LEU A 179 7.27 -14.22 -12.08
CA LEU A 179 7.82 -15.53 -11.73
C LEU A 179 7.56 -15.88 -10.26
N THR A 180 6.99 -17.07 -10.03
CA THR A 180 6.69 -17.64 -8.72
C THR A 180 7.89 -18.45 -8.19
N GLY A 181 8.76 -17.81 -7.40
CA GLY A 181 9.86 -18.46 -6.66
C GLY A 181 10.86 -19.30 -7.49
N GLY A 182 11.77 -19.98 -6.78
CA GLY A 182 12.62 -21.04 -7.33
C GLY A 182 13.86 -20.61 -8.16
N PRO A 183 14.61 -21.59 -8.69
CA PRO A 183 15.89 -21.36 -9.39
C PRO A 183 15.75 -20.50 -10.65
N ALA A 184 14.61 -20.62 -11.35
CA ALA A 184 14.32 -19.80 -12.53
C ALA A 184 14.19 -18.32 -12.17
N LYS A 185 13.45 -17.99 -11.10
CA LYS A 185 13.33 -16.60 -10.60
C LYS A 185 14.69 -16.06 -10.18
N TRP A 186 15.47 -16.82 -9.41
CA TRP A 186 16.81 -16.42 -8.99
C TRP A 186 17.71 -16.05 -10.19
N LEU A 187 17.78 -16.91 -11.20
CA LEU A 187 18.60 -16.67 -12.39
C LEU A 187 18.10 -15.45 -13.17
N PHE A 188 16.78 -15.33 -13.37
CA PHE A 188 16.18 -14.20 -14.08
C PHE A 188 16.37 -12.88 -13.32
N THR A 189 16.32 -12.89 -11.98
CA THR A 189 16.60 -11.71 -11.16
C THR A 189 18.06 -11.27 -11.30
N ARG A 190 19.02 -12.21 -11.35
CA ARG A 190 20.44 -11.88 -11.60
C ARG A 190 20.63 -11.27 -12.99
N TYR A 191 20.01 -11.88 -14.00
CA TYR A 191 19.98 -11.33 -15.36
C TYR A 191 19.37 -9.93 -15.40
N ALA A 192 18.22 -9.72 -14.77
CA ALA A 192 17.54 -8.43 -14.72
C ALA A 192 18.41 -7.35 -14.05
N ARG A 193 19.06 -7.65 -12.92
CA ARG A 193 20.00 -6.74 -12.25
C ARG A 193 21.18 -6.35 -13.17
N LEU A 194 21.77 -7.31 -13.87
CA LEU A 194 22.85 -7.03 -14.82
C LEU A 194 22.36 -6.19 -16.01
N PHE A 195 21.22 -6.55 -16.58
CA PHE A 195 20.63 -5.87 -17.72
C PHE A 195 20.28 -4.41 -17.39
N THR A 196 19.62 -4.18 -16.26
CA THR A 196 19.26 -2.84 -15.77
C THR A 196 20.49 -2.01 -15.40
N ALA A 197 21.54 -2.58 -14.79
CA ALA A 197 22.78 -1.84 -14.52
C ALA A 197 23.44 -1.28 -15.81
N ILE A 198 23.37 -2.03 -16.90
CA ILE A 198 23.93 -1.62 -18.20
C ILE A 198 23.00 -0.63 -18.92
N ALA A 199 21.70 -0.94 -18.94
CA ALA A 199 20.70 -0.24 -19.74
C ALA A 199 20.07 0.98 -19.06
N ALA A 200 19.78 0.94 -17.76
CA ALA A 200 18.69 1.73 -17.19
C ALA A 200 19.03 3.21 -16.88
N THR A 201 20.25 3.52 -16.45
CA THR A 201 20.56 4.87 -15.92
C THR A 201 20.80 5.94 -17.00
N THR A 202 21.46 5.60 -18.12
CA THR A 202 21.75 6.60 -19.18
C THR A 202 20.67 6.64 -20.25
N THR A 203 20.08 5.47 -20.58
CA THR A 203 19.06 5.33 -21.63
C THR A 203 17.77 6.05 -21.25
N GLY A 204 17.31 5.91 -20.00
CA GLY A 204 16.11 6.58 -19.51
C GLY A 204 16.26 8.10 -19.49
N HIS A 205 17.40 8.62 -19.05
CA HIS A 205 17.65 10.08 -19.02
C HIS A 205 17.58 10.72 -20.41
N ASP A 206 18.21 10.11 -21.40
CA ASP A 206 18.18 10.63 -22.77
C ASP A 206 16.77 10.55 -23.38
N LEU A 207 15.99 9.52 -23.01
CA LEU A 207 14.61 9.34 -23.45
C LEU A 207 13.69 10.43 -22.88
N GLU A 208 13.77 10.65 -21.57
CA GLU A 208 12.98 11.66 -20.85
C GLU A 208 13.25 13.08 -21.39
N LEU A 209 14.52 13.44 -21.62
CA LEU A 209 14.86 14.75 -22.18
C LEU A 209 14.43 14.91 -23.65
N ALA A 210 14.43 13.83 -24.44
CA ALA A 210 13.92 13.86 -25.81
C ALA A 210 12.40 14.02 -25.85
N ALA A 211 11.70 13.32 -24.96
CA ALA A 211 10.26 13.45 -24.75
C ALA A 211 9.85 14.86 -24.32
N ASP A 212 10.58 15.47 -23.38
CA ASP A 212 10.40 16.87 -22.98
C ASP A 212 10.56 17.83 -24.15
N ALA A 213 11.51 17.58 -25.04
CA ALA A 213 11.70 18.41 -26.23
C ALA A 213 10.52 18.34 -27.21
N ILE A 214 9.91 17.16 -27.35
CA ILE A 214 8.71 16.96 -28.17
C ILE A 214 7.51 17.67 -27.52
N ALA A 215 7.35 17.55 -26.20
CA ALA A 215 6.31 18.29 -25.47
C ALA A 215 6.43 19.80 -25.64
N VAL A 216 7.66 20.36 -25.60
CA VAL A 216 7.91 21.79 -25.84
C VAL A 216 7.60 22.19 -27.28
N ARG A 217 7.96 21.36 -28.27
CA ARG A 217 7.62 21.62 -29.69
C ARG A 217 6.12 21.60 -29.93
N GLU A 218 5.40 20.71 -29.25
CA GLU A 218 3.96 20.54 -29.44
C GLU A 218 3.10 21.57 -28.69
N GLY A 219 3.42 21.88 -27.43
CA GLY A 219 2.63 22.77 -26.58
C GLY A 219 3.25 24.14 -26.31
N GLY A 220 4.52 24.36 -26.67
CA GLY A 220 5.30 25.53 -26.28
C GLY A 220 5.96 25.38 -24.89
N THR A 221 7.02 26.15 -24.64
CA THR A 221 7.85 26.01 -23.43
C THR A 221 7.06 26.25 -22.15
N ARG A 222 6.22 27.30 -22.10
CA ARG A 222 5.42 27.65 -20.91
C ARG A 222 4.43 26.54 -20.56
N THR A 223 3.67 26.06 -21.55
CA THR A 223 2.67 25.02 -21.38
C THR A 223 3.31 23.71 -20.93
N ALA A 224 4.39 23.28 -21.57
CA ALA A 224 5.05 22.02 -21.23
C ALA A 224 5.66 22.04 -19.81
N VAL A 225 6.29 23.15 -19.41
CA VAL A 225 6.80 23.31 -18.02
C VAL A 225 5.65 23.33 -17.00
N THR A 226 4.53 23.98 -17.33
CA THR A 226 3.34 24.02 -16.47
C THR A 226 2.72 22.64 -16.34
N ALA A 227 2.58 21.91 -17.45
CA ALA A 227 2.07 20.55 -17.48
C ALA A 227 2.92 19.60 -16.63
N LEU A 228 4.26 19.69 -16.71
CA LEU A 228 5.16 18.88 -15.87
C LEU A 228 4.96 19.19 -14.38
N ARG A 229 4.86 20.47 -14.00
CA ARG A 229 4.61 20.87 -12.60
C ARG A 229 3.25 20.39 -12.11
N LYS A 230 2.22 20.52 -12.94
CA LYS A 230 0.88 20.03 -12.63
C LYS A 230 0.81 18.51 -12.55
N ALA A 231 1.53 17.77 -13.37
CA ALA A 231 1.59 16.31 -13.27
C ALA A 231 2.12 15.88 -11.89
N ILE A 232 3.20 16.49 -11.40
CA ILE A 232 3.71 16.26 -10.03
C ILE A 232 2.66 16.66 -8.98
N ALA A 233 2.00 17.81 -9.16
CA ALA A 233 0.94 18.26 -8.26
C ALA A 233 -0.24 17.28 -8.21
N ILE A 234 -0.61 16.69 -9.36
CA ILE A 234 -1.70 15.73 -9.48
C ILE A 234 -1.32 14.41 -8.82
N GLU A 235 -0.09 13.94 -8.96
CA GLU A 235 0.38 12.72 -8.25
C GLU A 235 0.30 12.89 -6.72
N ILE A 236 0.81 14.01 -6.18
CA ILE A 236 0.76 14.31 -4.74
C ILE A 236 -0.70 14.49 -4.28
N GLY A 237 -1.46 15.34 -5.00
CA GLY A 237 -2.83 15.68 -4.62
C GLY A 237 -3.78 14.49 -4.73
N TRP A 238 -3.54 13.56 -5.68
CA TRP A 238 -4.38 12.36 -5.82
C TRP A 238 -4.22 11.39 -4.66
N GLN A 239 -3.01 11.26 -4.10
CA GLN A 239 -2.80 10.46 -2.90
C GLN A 239 -3.58 11.04 -1.71
N GLU A 240 -3.42 12.34 -1.44
CA GLU A 240 -4.19 13.03 -0.39
C GLU A 240 -5.70 12.90 -0.62
N TYR A 241 -6.15 13.08 -1.86
CA TYR A 241 -7.57 12.99 -2.19
C TYR A 241 -8.13 11.57 -1.98
N ALA A 242 -7.35 10.55 -2.34
CA ALA A 242 -7.73 9.16 -2.15
C ALA A 242 -7.83 8.80 -0.66
N ASP A 243 -6.84 9.22 0.12
CA ASP A 243 -6.73 8.93 1.55
C ASP A 243 -7.79 9.68 2.37
N ASP A 244 -7.95 10.99 2.12
CA ASP A 244 -8.82 11.85 2.92
C ASP A 244 -10.30 11.77 2.49
N TYR A 245 -10.59 11.64 1.18
CA TYR A 245 -11.95 11.83 0.65
C TYR A 245 -12.53 10.58 -0.03
N LEU A 246 -11.77 9.84 -0.83
CA LEU A 246 -12.31 8.62 -1.45
C LEU A 246 -12.53 7.51 -0.41
N SER A 247 -11.80 7.52 0.70
CA SER A 247 -12.06 6.66 1.87
C SER A 247 -13.47 6.87 2.45
N MET A 248 -14.01 8.09 2.41
CA MET A 248 -15.38 8.40 2.82
C MET A 248 -16.43 7.62 2.01
N ALA A 249 -16.19 7.43 0.71
CA ALA A 249 -17.10 6.69 -0.16
C ALA A 249 -17.19 5.21 0.26
N LYS A 250 -16.06 4.63 0.68
CA LYS A 250 -15.99 3.26 1.18
C LYS A 250 -16.76 3.11 2.49
N SER A 251 -16.63 4.06 3.42
CA SER A 251 -17.30 3.97 4.73
C SER A 251 -18.83 4.03 4.64
N VAL A 252 -19.38 4.80 3.70
CA VAL A 252 -20.85 4.88 3.49
C VAL A 252 -21.39 3.95 2.40
N GLY A 253 -20.51 3.31 1.62
CA GLY A 253 -20.88 2.40 0.54
C GLY A 253 -21.56 3.07 -0.66
N HIS A 254 -21.26 4.34 -0.93
CA HIS A 254 -21.84 5.13 -2.02
C HIS A 254 -20.76 5.75 -2.91
N ALA A 255 -20.97 5.74 -4.22
CA ALA A 255 -20.04 6.32 -5.18
C ALA A 255 -20.09 7.86 -5.20
N PRO A 256 -18.95 8.56 -5.21
CA PRO A 256 -18.89 10.01 -5.47
C PRO A 256 -18.71 10.33 -6.96
N ASP A 257 -18.87 11.60 -7.31
CA ASP A 257 -18.37 12.14 -8.58
C ASP A 257 -16.86 12.42 -8.46
N VAL A 258 -16.04 11.42 -8.83
CA VAL A 258 -14.59 11.39 -8.58
C VAL A 258 -13.85 12.52 -9.30
N LEU A 259 -14.06 12.69 -10.60
CA LEU A 259 -13.37 13.68 -11.42
C LEU A 259 -13.70 15.10 -10.97
N LEU A 260 -14.99 15.39 -10.75
CA LEU A 260 -15.44 16.72 -10.33
C LEU A 260 -15.04 17.04 -8.89
N GLY A 261 -15.05 16.05 -8.01
CA GLY A 261 -14.52 16.18 -6.66
C GLY A 261 -13.04 16.51 -6.65
N PHE A 262 -12.23 15.73 -7.36
CA PHE A 262 -10.79 15.97 -7.45
C PHE A 262 -10.46 17.32 -8.09
N ARG A 263 -11.23 17.75 -9.09
CA ARG A 263 -11.08 19.10 -9.64
C ARG A 263 -11.35 20.18 -8.60
N SER A 264 -12.45 20.05 -7.84
CA SER A 264 -12.81 21.00 -6.78
C SER A 264 -11.74 21.05 -5.69
N PHE A 265 -11.19 19.89 -5.33
CA PHE A 265 -10.05 19.75 -4.43
C PHE A 265 -8.81 20.51 -4.94
N MET A 266 -8.42 20.31 -6.20
CA MET A 266 -7.23 20.96 -6.79
C MET A 266 -7.39 22.47 -6.97
N GLU A 267 -8.63 22.94 -7.22
CA GLU A 267 -8.94 24.36 -7.42
C GLU A 267 -9.19 25.11 -6.09
N HIS A 268 -9.21 24.42 -4.94
CA HIS A 268 -9.53 25.03 -3.65
C HIS A 268 -8.51 26.11 -3.23
N PRO A 269 -8.96 27.32 -2.83
CA PRO A 269 -8.07 28.46 -2.53
C PRO A 269 -7.04 28.19 -1.43
N ALA A 270 -7.38 27.40 -0.41
CA ALA A 270 -6.48 27.08 0.69
C ALA A 270 -5.43 26.02 0.31
N ARG A 271 -5.77 25.05 -0.55
CA ARG A 271 -4.87 23.95 -0.94
C ARG A 271 -3.89 24.34 -2.02
N LYS A 272 -4.33 25.14 -2.99
CA LYS A 272 -3.50 25.57 -4.13
C LYS A 272 -2.12 26.10 -3.72
N PRO A 273 -1.97 26.99 -2.71
CA PRO A 273 -0.64 27.43 -2.25
C PRO A 273 0.16 26.34 -1.52
N GLN A 274 -0.50 25.52 -0.69
CA GLN A 274 0.15 24.41 0.04
C GLN A 274 0.75 23.38 -0.94
N LEU A 275 -0.05 22.98 -1.93
CA LEU A 275 0.39 22.04 -2.96
C LEU A 275 1.49 22.63 -3.84
N ALA A 276 1.45 23.94 -4.13
CA ALA A 276 2.51 24.61 -4.87
C ALA A 276 3.86 24.59 -4.12
N GLU A 277 3.87 24.78 -2.80
CA GLU A 277 5.10 24.67 -2.01
C GLU A 277 5.59 23.22 -1.93
N ARG A 278 4.71 22.23 -1.75
CA ARG A 278 5.08 20.80 -1.81
C ARG A 278 5.69 20.41 -3.16
N VAL A 279 5.11 20.87 -4.26
CA VAL A 279 5.65 20.63 -5.61
C VAL A 279 7.03 21.28 -5.77
N LYS A 280 7.23 22.48 -5.24
CA LYS A 280 8.53 23.16 -5.25
C LYS A 280 9.59 22.41 -4.45
N GLN A 281 9.23 21.89 -3.28
CA GLN A 281 10.09 21.00 -2.47
C GLN A 281 10.42 19.72 -3.24
N ALA A 282 9.43 19.01 -3.77
CA ALA A 282 9.62 17.79 -4.55
C ALA A 282 10.55 18.00 -5.78
N ILE A 283 10.41 19.13 -6.48
CA ILE A 283 11.29 19.51 -7.59
C ILE A 283 12.73 19.81 -7.12
N ALA A 284 12.88 20.43 -5.94
CA ALA A 284 14.18 20.81 -5.38
C ALA A 284 14.95 19.60 -4.85
N GLU A 285 14.27 18.72 -4.11
CA GLU A 285 14.84 17.51 -3.52
C GLU A 285 15.12 16.43 -4.57
N GLY A 286 14.55 16.57 -5.77
CA GLY A 286 14.65 15.54 -6.80
C GLY A 286 13.96 14.25 -6.35
N ALA A 287 12.82 14.39 -5.64
CA ALA A 287 12.10 13.33 -4.96
C ALA A 287 11.65 12.16 -5.86
N ASP A 288 11.80 12.28 -7.18
CA ASP A 288 11.75 11.16 -8.09
C ASP A 288 13.04 10.32 -7.93
N GLY A 289 13.13 9.56 -6.83
CA GLY A 289 14.23 8.63 -6.48
C GLY A 289 14.46 7.50 -7.50
N SER A 290 13.83 7.58 -8.67
CA SER A 290 14.06 6.73 -9.81
C SER A 290 15.48 6.93 -10.34
N ARG A 291 16.34 5.93 -10.16
CA ARG A 291 17.68 5.85 -10.80
C ARG A 291 17.63 5.95 -12.33
N THR A 292 16.44 5.86 -12.95
CA THR A 292 16.24 5.80 -14.40
C THR A 292 15.69 7.10 -15.01
N ARG A 293 15.27 8.08 -14.19
CA ARG A 293 14.72 9.37 -14.64
C ARG A 293 15.55 10.56 -14.15
N PRO A 294 15.74 11.61 -14.98
CA PRO A 294 16.43 12.80 -14.54
C PRO A 294 15.51 13.63 -13.62
N PRO A 295 16.05 14.30 -12.58
CA PRO A 295 15.25 15.13 -11.69
C PRO A 295 14.44 16.20 -12.44
N ALA A 296 13.23 16.49 -11.95
CA ALA A 296 12.32 17.46 -12.57
C ALA A 296 12.96 18.84 -12.81
N ARG A 297 13.82 19.31 -11.89
CA ARG A 297 14.59 20.55 -12.06
C ARG A 297 15.43 20.55 -13.34
N LYS A 298 16.18 19.47 -13.59
CA LYS A 298 17.03 19.33 -14.78
C LYS A 298 16.20 19.29 -16.06
N ARG A 299 15.04 18.64 -16.03
CA ARG A 299 14.08 18.60 -17.13
C ARG A 299 13.56 20.00 -17.46
N ILE A 300 13.09 20.75 -16.46
CA ILE A 300 12.62 22.12 -16.63
C ILE A 300 13.72 23.03 -17.20
N GLU A 301 14.95 22.92 -16.70
CA GLU A 301 16.09 23.68 -17.24
C GLU A 301 16.38 23.35 -18.71
N ALA A 302 16.30 22.07 -19.08
CA ALA A 302 16.48 21.64 -20.47
C ALA A 302 15.36 22.18 -21.38
N MET A 303 14.10 22.10 -20.93
CA MET A 303 12.94 22.64 -21.66
C MET A 303 13.06 24.14 -21.92
N LYS A 304 13.52 24.91 -20.92
CA LYS A 304 13.70 26.37 -21.04
C LYS A 304 14.74 26.79 -22.07
N ARG A 305 15.70 25.93 -22.41
CA ARG A 305 16.73 26.21 -23.44
C ARG A 305 16.21 26.05 -24.86
N ILE A 306 15.08 25.37 -25.04
CA ILE A 306 14.46 25.17 -26.35
C ILE A 306 13.74 26.45 -26.77
N LYS A 307 14.19 27.05 -27.86
CA LYS A 307 13.59 28.26 -28.43
C LYS A 307 12.46 27.86 -29.38
N VAL A 308 11.22 27.88 -28.87
CA VAL A 308 9.98 27.69 -29.65
C VAL A 308 9.03 28.82 -29.28
N GLY A 309 8.30 29.35 -30.27
CA GLY A 309 7.30 30.39 -30.04
C GLY A 309 6.14 29.89 -29.16
N ASN A 310 5.44 30.80 -28.48
CA ASN A 310 4.22 30.42 -27.77
C ASN A 310 3.17 29.97 -28.79
N LYS A 311 2.59 28.78 -28.55
CA LYS A 311 1.41 28.31 -29.26
C LYS A 311 0.15 28.86 -28.58
N GLU A 312 -0.93 28.93 -29.35
CA GLU A 312 -2.25 29.28 -28.83
C GLU A 312 -2.67 28.28 -27.74
N LEU A 313 -3.21 28.82 -26.65
CA LEU A 313 -3.56 28.06 -25.46
C LEU A 313 -5.06 27.72 -25.49
N ASP A 314 -5.36 26.43 -25.42
CA ASP A 314 -6.71 25.92 -25.21
C ASP A 314 -6.91 25.68 -23.71
N ASP A 315 -7.49 26.67 -23.05
CA ASP A 315 -7.75 26.68 -21.60
C ASP A 315 -8.98 25.89 -21.18
N ARG A 316 -9.69 25.25 -22.12
CA ARG A 316 -10.79 24.36 -21.77
C ARG A 316 -10.28 23.20 -20.91
N PRO A 317 -11.05 22.74 -19.92
CA PRO A 317 -10.67 21.58 -19.10
C PRO A 317 -10.36 20.36 -19.96
N ALA A 318 -9.37 19.56 -19.58
CA ALA A 318 -8.91 18.41 -20.36
C ALA A 318 -10.04 17.39 -20.61
N PHE A 319 -10.96 17.17 -19.65
CA PHE A 319 -12.13 16.32 -19.87
C PHE A 319 -13.10 16.84 -20.95
N ALA A 320 -13.01 18.11 -21.36
CA ALA A 320 -13.78 18.64 -22.49
C ALA A 320 -13.34 18.06 -23.84
N MET A 321 -12.21 17.34 -23.88
CA MET A 321 -11.76 16.53 -25.02
C MET A 321 -12.56 15.22 -25.16
N LEU A 322 -13.35 14.86 -24.16
CA LEU A 322 -14.33 13.78 -24.26
C LEU A 322 -15.60 14.31 -24.95
N ARG A 323 -16.15 13.53 -25.87
CA ARG A 323 -17.44 13.80 -26.48
C ARG A 323 -18.54 13.64 -25.43
N ASN A 324 -19.35 14.68 -25.24
CA ASN A 324 -20.44 14.72 -24.26
C ASN A 324 -19.97 14.40 -22.82
N PRO A 325 -19.08 15.22 -22.23
CA PRO A 325 -18.43 14.91 -20.96
C PRO A 325 -19.41 14.69 -19.81
N ARG A 326 -20.60 15.33 -19.85
CA ARG A 326 -21.68 15.13 -18.87
C ARG A 326 -22.20 13.69 -18.81
N LYS A 327 -22.07 12.92 -19.90
CA LYS A 327 -22.48 11.52 -19.97
C LYS A 327 -21.27 10.58 -19.90
N SER A 328 -20.21 10.88 -20.65
CA SER A 328 -19.06 9.98 -20.74
C SER A 328 -18.24 9.90 -19.45
N VAL A 329 -18.13 10.99 -18.67
CA VAL A 329 -17.35 10.97 -17.43
C VAL A 329 -17.99 10.05 -16.38
N PRO A 330 -19.30 10.15 -16.05
CA PRO A 330 -19.95 9.18 -15.18
C PRO A 330 -19.83 7.73 -15.67
N GLU A 331 -20.02 7.47 -16.97
CA GLU A 331 -19.87 6.11 -17.53
C GLU A 331 -18.46 5.55 -17.38
N LEU A 332 -17.42 6.39 -17.54
CA LEU A 332 -16.03 6.00 -17.32
C LEU A 332 -15.76 5.73 -15.86
N GLU A 333 -16.23 6.59 -14.96
CA GLU A 333 -16.10 6.43 -13.53
C GLU A 333 -16.79 5.15 -13.04
N ASP A 334 -18.03 4.86 -13.47
CA ASP A 334 -18.76 3.64 -13.10
C ASP A 334 -18.00 2.37 -13.52
N ARG A 335 -17.34 2.41 -14.69
CA ARG A 335 -16.53 1.28 -15.19
C ARG A 335 -15.16 1.16 -14.53
N LEU A 336 -14.69 2.20 -13.85
CA LEU A 336 -13.42 2.22 -13.12
C LEU A 336 -13.60 1.94 -11.62
N MET A 337 -14.83 2.05 -11.10
CA MET A 337 -15.16 1.82 -9.70
C MET A 337 -15.09 0.33 -9.33
N VAL A 338 -14.78 0.09 -8.06
CA VAL A 338 -14.79 -1.25 -7.45
C VAL A 338 -16.24 -1.72 -7.29
N GLU A 339 -16.49 -3.00 -7.54
CA GLU A 339 -17.80 -3.63 -7.32
C GLU A 339 -18.25 -3.45 -5.86
N GLY A 340 -19.52 -3.08 -5.63
CA GLY A 340 -20.13 -2.99 -4.29
C GLY A 340 -20.57 -1.60 -3.85
N LEU A 341 -20.18 -0.52 -4.55
CA LEU A 341 -20.71 0.82 -4.28
C LEU A 341 -22.13 0.97 -4.82
N LYS A 342 -23.03 1.54 -4.01
CA LYS A 342 -24.42 1.83 -4.37
C LYS A 342 -24.52 3.10 -5.24
N ARG A 343 -25.75 3.62 -5.40
CA ARG A 343 -26.07 4.85 -6.14
C ARG A 343 -25.08 5.99 -5.84
N ARG A 344 -24.73 6.74 -6.88
CA ARG A 344 -23.96 7.99 -6.77
C ARG A 344 -24.61 9.01 -5.83
N LEU A 345 -23.79 9.66 -5.02
CA LEU A 345 -24.18 10.77 -4.15
C LEU A 345 -23.29 11.99 -4.42
N ALA A 346 -23.89 13.17 -4.30
CA ALA A 346 -23.14 14.42 -4.35
C ALA A 346 -22.22 14.54 -3.13
N TRP A 347 -21.06 15.14 -3.34
CA TRP A 347 -20.02 15.31 -2.31
C TRP A 347 -20.50 15.88 -0.97
N PRO A 348 -21.33 16.94 -0.91
CA PRO A 348 -21.82 17.47 0.37
C PRO A 348 -22.61 16.44 1.18
N GLU A 349 -23.44 15.62 0.53
CA GLU A 349 -24.24 14.60 1.19
C GLU A 349 -23.38 13.41 1.61
N LEU A 350 -22.43 13.01 0.77
CA LEU A 350 -21.48 11.95 1.08
C LEU A 350 -20.62 12.31 2.30
N ALA A 351 -20.06 13.53 2.35
CA ALA A 351 -19.29 14.02 3.49
C ALA A 351 -20.15 14.10 4.76
N ARG A 352 -21.42 14.52 4.65
CA ARG A 352 -22.36 14.55 5.77
C ARG A 352 -22.59 13.16 6.36
N LEU A 353 -22.81 12.16 5.51
CA LEU A 353 -23.03 10.77 5.94
C LEU A 353 -21.75 10.13 6.48
N ALA A 354 -20.62 10.34 5.81
CA ALA A 354 -19.34 9.76 6.20
C ALA A 354 -18.84 10.35 7.53
N GLY A 355 -18.95 11.67 7.70
CA GLY A 355 -18.63 12.32 8.96
C GLY A 355 -19.51 11.81 10.11
N ALA A 356 -20.83 11.69 9.88
CA ALA A 356 -21.75 11.12 10.87
C ALA A 356 -21.42 9.66 11.23
N ALA A 357 -21.04 8.83 10.25
CA ALA A 357 -20.61 7.46 10.50
C ALA A 357 -19.30 7.40 11.30
N HIS A 358 -18.33 8.25 10.96
CA HIS A 358 -17.05 8.33 11.65
C HIS A 358 -17.20 8.73 13.12
N VAL A 359 -17.95 9.81 13.43
CA VAL A 359 -18.15 10.21 14.83
C VAL A 359 -18.97 9.19 15.62
N ALA A 360 -19.89 8.47 14.97
CA ALA A 360 -20.64 7.40 15.61
C ALA A 360 -19.74 6.20 15.96
N GLU A 361 -18.81 5.84 15.09
CA GLU A 361 -17.80 4.79 15.34
C GLU A 361 -16.87 5.18 16.50
N ARG A 362 -16.35 6.42 16.50
CA ARG A 362 -15.53 6.94 17.59
C ARG A 362 -16.30 7.03 18.92
N ALA A 363 -17.55 7.45 18.89
CA ALA A 363 -18.40 7.46 20.08
C ALA A 363 -18.65 6.04 20.62
N ALA A 364 -18.79 5.03 19.74
CA ALA A 364 -18.90 3.63 20.13
C ALA A 364 -17.60 3.08 20.73
N LEU A 365 -16.44 3.52 20.24
CA LEU A 365 -15.13 3.21 20.84
C LEU A 365 -15.01 3.81 22.26
N LEU A 366 -15.47 5.04 22.48
CA LEU A 366 -15.51 5.63 23.82
C LEU A 366 -16.40 4.83 24.77
N SER A 367 -17.58 4.39 24.30
CA SER A 367 -18.47 3.53 25.08
C SER A 367 -17.83 2.16 25.38
N SER A 368 -17.02 1.63 24.47
CA SER A 368 -16.23 0.39 24.70
C SER A 368 -15.13 0.62 25.74
N ALA A 369 -14.39 1.72 25.65
CA ALA A 369 -13.36 2.08 26.60
C ALA A 369 -13.94 2.20 28.02
N ALA A 370 -15.08 2.90 28.16
CA ALA A 370 -15.79 3.00 29.43
C ALA A 370 -16.20 1.63 29.98
N ALA A 371 -16.75 0.74 29.14
CA ALA A 371 -17.17 -0.60 29.56
C ALA A 371 -16.00 -1.51 29.97
N GLN A 372 -14.83 -1.35 29.36
CA GLN A 372 -13.64 -2.18 29.60
C GLN A 372 -12.69 -1.59 30.65
N SER A 373 -12.87 -0.33 31.04
CA SER A 373 -11.97 0.35 31.98
C SER A 373 -12.01 -0.19 33.42
N GLY A 374 -12.99 -1.04 33.76
CA GLY A 374 -13.24 -1.49 35.13
C GLY A 374 -13.79 -0.41 36.06
N LEU A 375 -13.93 0.83 35.60
CA LEU A 375 -14.47 1.94 36.38
C LEU A 375 -16.01 1.86 36.44
N PRO A 376 -16.64 2.27 37.57
CA PRO A 376 -18.09 2.37 37.68
C PRO A 376 -18.60 3.62 36.94
N VAL A 377 -18.47 3.61 35.62
CA VAL A 377 -18.76 4.74 34.73
C VAL A 377 -19.80 4.31 33.70
N GLU A 378 -20.90 5.04 33.63
CA GLU A 378 -21.86 4.85 32.54
C GLU A 378 -21.26 5.34 31.22
N PRO A 379 -21.46 4.64 30.09
CA PRO A 379 -20.91 5.01 28.78
C PRO A 379 -21.63 6.20 28.12
N THR A 380 -22.16 7.13 28.94
CA THR A 380 -22.83 8.37 28.54
C THR A 380 -21.89 9.55 28.75
N ILE A 381 -22.10 10.66 28.03
CA ILE A 381 -21.30 11.89 28.21
C ILE A 381 -21.35 12.36 29.67
N VAL A 382 -22.55 12.36 30.28
CA VAL A 382 -22.71 12.75 31.69
C VAL A 382 -22.05 11.79 32.68
N GLY A 383 -21.94 10.49 32.35
CA GLY A 383 -21.24 9.50 33.18
C GLY A 383 -19.72 9.62 33.10
N ILE A 384 -19.20 9.95 31.91
CA ILE A 384 -17.76 10.05 31.64
C ILE A 384 -17.13 11.31 32.26
N LEU A 385 -17.81 12.46 32.20
CA LEU A 385 -17.27 13.72 32.71
C LEU A 385 -16.83 13.66 34.19
N PRO A 386 -17.58 13.06 35.13
CA PRO A 386 -17.14 12.83 36.51
C PRO A 386 -15.89 11.97 36.65
N ALA A 387 -15.70 10.96 35.78
CA ALA A 387 -14.49 10.13 35.80
C ALA A 387 -13.26 10.97 35.45
N ILE A 388 -13.36 11.81 34.41
CA ILE A 388 -12.31 12.76 34.03
C ILE A 388 -12.06 13.76 35.16
N HIS A 389 -13.11 14.28 35.79
CA HIS A 389 -12.99 15.22 36.91
C HIS A 389 -12.22 14.64 38.11
N ARG A 390 -12.34 13.33 38.35
CA ARG A 390 -11.60 12.60 39.39
C ARG A 390 -10.16 12.27 39.00
N GLY A 391 -9.71 12.63 37.79
CA GLY A 391 -8.38 12.29 37.28
C GLY A 391 -8.27 10.90 36.68
N GLN A 392 -9.39 10.18 36.48
CA GLN A 392 -9.42 8.80 35.97
C GLN A 392 -9.49 8.75 34.43
N GLY A 393 -9.13 9.83 33.74
CA GLY A 393 -9.22 9.92 32.27
C GLY A 393 -8.27 8.95 31.57
N HIS A 394 -7.09 8.71 32.15
CA HIS A 394 -6.13 7.74 31.63
C HIS A 394 -6.67 6.31 31.75
N ASP A 395 -7.09 5.89 32.94
CA ASP A 395 -7.66 4.56 33.18
C ASP A 395 -8.89 4.29 32.31
N LEU A 396 -9.72 5.32 32.08
CA LEU A 396 -10.88 5.23 31.21
C LEU A 396 -10.52 4.86 29.76
N ILE A 397 -9.41 5.41 29.24
CA ILE A 397 -9.03 5.30 27.83
C ILE A 397 -7.96 4.22 27.58
N ASN A 398 -7.32 3.73 28.64
CA ASN A 398 -6.29 2.69 28.59
C ASN A 398 -6.68 1.48 27.72
N PRO A 399 -7.92 0.94 27.76
CA PRO A 399 -8.29 -0.21 26.93
C PRO A 399 -8.23 0.03 25.41
N VAL A 400 -8.26 1.28 24.96
CA VAL A 400 -8.21 1.64 23.53
C VAL A 400 -6.90 2.30 23.11
N LEU A 401 -5.97 2.52 24.06
CA LEU A 401 -4.62 3.00 23.74
C LEU A 401 -3.82 1.90 23.02
N ASN A 402 -2.88 2.33 22.19
CA ASN A 402 -1.96 1.39 21.56
C ASN A 402 -1.04 0.79 22.63
N PRO A 403 -1.05 -0.53 22.85
CA PRO A 403 -0.23 -1.18 23.87
C PRO A 403 1.27 -0.99 23.63
N GLY A 404 1.72 -0.83 22.38
CA GLY A 404 3.14 -0.66 22.05
C GLY A 404 3.75 0.73 22.33
N LEU A 405 3.01 1.66 22.94
CA LEU A 405 3.49 3.02 23.22
C LEU A 405 4.62 3.05 24.25
N CYS A 406 5.63 3.90 24.02
CA CYS A 406 6.67 4.20 25.00
C CYS A 406 6.05 4.84 26.25
N PRO A 407 6.49 4.50 27.48
CA PRO A 407 5.92 5.02 28.73
C PRO A 407 5.79 6.56 28.77
N GLU A 408 6.75 7.27 28.20
CA GLU A 408 6.80 8.74 28.22
C GLU A 408 5.74 9.40 27.33
N ARG A 409 5.13 8.65 26.40
CA ARG A 409 4.12 9.14 25.46
C ARG A 409 2.70 8.74 25.84
N ILE A 410 2.54 7.90 26.86
CA ILE A 410 1.23 7.36 27.25
C ILE A 410 0.31 8.49 27.72
N ASP A 411 0.78 9.39 28.58
CA ASP A 411 -0.05 10.48 29.12
C ASP A 411 -0.53 11.44 28.02
N GLU A 412 0.36 11.83 27.09
CA GLU A 412 0.00 12.67 25.96
C GLU A 412 -0.99 11.96 25.03
N ALA A 413 -0.74 10.68 24.72
CA ALA A 413 -1.62 9.86 23.90
C ALA A 413 -3.00 9.66 24.56
N ALA A 414 -3.05 9.51 25.89
CA ALA A 414 -4.29 9.40 26.65
C ALA A 414 -5.13 10.68 26.54
N VAL A 415 -4.50 11.85 26.73
CA VAL A 415 -5.17 13.15 26.57
C VAL A 415 -5.68 13.35 25.15
N ASP A 416 -4.87 13.03 24.14
CA ASP A 416 -5.24 13.21 22.74
C ASP A 416 -6.35 12.25 22.31
N THR A 417 -6.25 10.96 22.69
CA THR A 417 -7.27 9.95 22.40
C THR A 417 -8.58 10.27 23.11
N LEU A 418 -8.53 10.64 24.39
CA LEU A 418 -9.73 11.02 25.14
C LEU A 418 -10.36 12.30 24.58
N THR A 419 -9.55 13.26 24.13
CA THR A 419 -10.03 14.47 23.45
C THR A 419 -10.77 14.12 22.15
N GLU A 420 -10.15 13.30 21.28
CA GLU A 420 -10.76 12.88 20.00
C GLU A 420 -12.08 12.13 20.25
N LEU A 421 -12.07 11.14 21.14
CA LEU A 421 -13.22 10.28 21.38
C LEU A 421 -14.37 11.02 22.06
N LEU A 422 -14.10 11.84 23.08
CA LEU A 422 -15.13 12.67 23.73
C LEU A 422 -15.65 13.77 22.81
N GLY A 423 -14.76 14.39 22.02
CA GLY A 423 -15.14 15.35 20.97
C GLY A 423 -16.10 14.74 19.95
N CYS A 424 -15.78 13.55 19.45
CA CYS A 424 -16.65 12.80 18.54
C CYS A 424 -17.98 12.41 19.19
N ALA A 425 -17.99 11.98 20.46
CA ALA A 425 -19.22 11.66 21.18
C ALA A 425 -20.17 12.87 21.32
N VAL A 426 -19.61 14.06 21.59
CA VAL A 426 -20.38 15.31 21.63
C VAL A 426 -20.96 15.65 20.24
N VAL A 427 -20.17 15.53 19.18
CA VAL A 427 -20.62 15.79 17.80
C VAL A 427 -21.69 14.79 17.38
N ASP A 428 -21.51 13.50 17.66
CA ASP A 428 -22.48 12.45 17.37
C ASP A 428 -23.82 12.69 18.10
N ALA A 429 -23.78 13.11 19.37
CA ALA A 429 -24.97 13.47 20.14
C ALA A 429 -25.72 14.66 19.50
N LEU A 430 -24.99 15.68 19.04
CA LEU A 430 -25.56 16.83 18.34
C LEU A 430 -26.14 16.45 16.97
N ILE A 431 -25.48 15.58 16.21
CA ILE A 431 -25.97 15.09 14.91
C ILE A 431 -27.24 14.26 15.08
N CYS A 432 -27.27 13.34 16.06
CA CYS A 432 -28.45 12.54 16.38
C CYS A 432 -29.64 13.41 16.80
N ALA A 433 -29.37 14.49 17.54
CA ALA A 433 -30.37 15.51 17.90
C ALA A 433 -30.74 16.47 16.75
N ARG A 434 -30.17 16.30 15.55
CA ARG A 434 -30.33 17.20 14.39
C ARG A 434 -29.93 18.65 14.67
N ARG A 435 -28.96 18.84 15.55
CA ARG A 435 -28.41 20.15 15.96
C ARG A 435 -27.07 20.47 15.31
N ALA A 436 -26.42 19.49 14.70
CA ALA A 436 -25.19 19.68 13.94
C ALA A 436 -25.15 18.77 12.70
N HIS A 437 -24.27 19.07 11.77
CA HIS A 437 -23.93 18.22 10.63
C HIS A 437 -22.48 18.48 10.17
N HIS A 438 -21.87 17.49 9.53
CA HIS A 438 -20.59 17.69 8.85
C HIS A 438 -20.82 18.42 7.52
N GLU A 439 -19.98 19.40 7.26
CA GLU A 439 -19.85 20.08 5.97
C GLU A 439 -18.51 19.70 5.34
N LEU A 440 -18.56 19.43 4.04
CA LEU A 440 -17.37 19.19 3.24
C LEU A 440 -16.51 20.46 3.18
N ASP A 441 -15.25 20.33 3.56
CA ASP A 441 -14.22 21.32 3.28
C ASP A 441 -13.13 20.64 2.46
N TRP A 442 -12.85 21.17 1.27
CA TRP A 442 -11.73 20.69 0.45
C TRP A 442 -10.39 21.21 0.96
N GLY A 443 -10.37 22.20 1.86
CA GLY A 443 -9.18 22.83 2.43
C GLY A 443 -8.57 22.13 3.63
N GLY A 444 -9.25 21.14 4.21
CA GLY A 444 -8.85 20.54 5.48
C GLY A 444 -9.83 19.44 5.93
N PRO A 445 -9.81 19.06 7.23
CA PRO A 445 -10.78 18.10 7.77
C PRO A 445 -12.21 18.65 7.67
N SER A 446 -13.20 17.75 7.62
CA SER A 446 -14.61 18.15 7.56
C SER A 446 -14.97 19.07 8.73
N THR A 447 -15.61 20.19 8.45
CA THR A 447 -16.02 21.13 9.51
C THR A 447 -17.38 20.72 10.07
N VAL A 448 -17.53 20.71 11.39
CA VAL A 448 -18.85 20.51 12.02
C VAL A 448 -19.57 21.85 12.08
N ARG A 449 -20.77 21.93 11.50
CA ARG A 449 -21.65 23.10 11.62
C ARG A 449 -22.83 22.82 12.53
N LEU A 450 -23.07 23.74 13.45
CA LEU A 450 -24.29 23.77 14.24
C LEU A 450 -25.48 24.19 13.37
N ALA A 451 -26.70 23.90 13.83
CA ALA A 451 -27.95 24.26 13.14
C ALA A 451 -28.14 25.79 12.97
N ASN A 452 -27.42 26.60 13.75
CA ASN A 452 -27.38 28.06 13.61
C ASN A 452 -26.30 28.56 12.62
N GLY A 453 -25.59 27.65 11.94
CA GLY A 453 -24.55 27.94 10.95
C GLY A 453 -23.14 28.16 11.51
N GLN A 454 -22.98 28.26 12.84
CA GLN A 454 -21.68 28.46 13.47
C GLN A 454 -20.82 27.19 13.37
N PRO A 455 -19.52 27.32 13.06
CA PRO A 455 -18.60 26.20 13.11
C PRO A 455 -18.37 25.77 14.57
N LEU A 456 -18.27 24.46 14.79
CA LEU A 456 -17.90 23.86 16.07
C LEU A 456 -16.57 23.11 15.88
N ASP A 457 -15.58 23.47 16.69
CA ASP A 457 -14.33 22.72 16.81
C ASP A 457 -14.44 21.86 18.09
N PRO A 458 -14.66 20.53 17.97
CA PRO A 458 -14.87 19.66 19.12
C PRO A 458 -13.63 19.55 20.00
N ASP A 459 -12.44 19.54 19.41
CA ASP A 459 -11.18 19.43 20.14
C ASP A 459 -10.95 20.69 20.97
N ARG A 460 -11.18 21.88 20.40
CA ARG A 460 -11.09 23.14 21.16
C ARG A 460 -12.11 23.23 22.30
N LEU A 461 -13.28 22.61 22.14
CA LEU A 461 -14.30 22.57 23.18
C LEU A 461 -13.88 21.67 24.34
N VAL A 462 -13.33 20.49 24.05
CA VAL A 462 -13.15 19.42 25.02
C VAL A 462 -11.74 19.36 25.60
N ARG A 463 -10.70 19.57 24.77
CA ARG A 463 -9.28 19.40 25.15
C ARG A 463 -8.88 20.15 26.42
N PRO A 464 -9.28 21.41 26.66
CA PRO A 464 -8.89 22.12 27.88
C PRO A 464 -9.36 21.41 29.16
N ALA A 465 -10.54 20.80 29.15
CA ALA A 465 -11.09 20.11 30.32
C ALA A 465 -10.59 18.66 30.46
N VAL A 466 -10.14 18.05 29.36
CA VAL A 466 -9.43 16.76 29.40
C VAL A 466 -8.02 16.95 29.97
N ALA A 467 -7.32 18.01 29.56
CA ALA A 467 -5.97 18.32 30.04
C ALA A 467 -5.96 18.84 31.49
N ASP A 468 -6.96 19.63 31.90
CA ASP A 468 -7.14 20.07 33.29
C ASP A 468 -8.53 19.63 33.82
N PRO A 469 -8.59 18.54 34.62
CA PRO A 469 -9.83 18.04 35.24
C PRO A 469 -10.63 19.08 36.02
N ARG A 470 -10.01 20.18 36.48
CA ARG A 470 -10.68 21.26 37.22
C ARG A 470 -11.65 22.05 36.33
N LEU A 471 -11.48 22.01 35.01
CA LEU A 471 -12.31 22.73 34.04
C LEU A 471 -13.56 21.95 33.61
N ILE A 472 -13.73 20.69 34.05
CA ILE A 472 -14.89 19.85 33.71
C ILE A 472 -16.25 20.49 34.06
N PRO A 473 -16.45 21.16 35.21
CA PRO A 473 -17.70 21.87 35.48
C PRO A 473 -18.02 22.98 34.46
N GLY A 474 -16.98 23.62 33.91
CA GLY A 474 -17.10 24.60 32.84
C GLY A 474 -17.51 23.95 31.52
N LEU A 475 -16.88 22.84 31.16
CA LEU A 475 -17.25 22.03 29.98
C LEU A 475 -18.71 21.56 30.07
N HIS A 476 -19.14 21.04 31.21
CA HIS A 476 -20.52 20.59 31.42
C HIS A 476 -21.54 21.72 31.14
N ARG A 477 -21.28 22.94 31.63
CA ARG A 477 -22.14 24.11 31.33
C ARG A 477 -22.16 24.44 29.84
N ALA A 478 -21.00 24.47 29.20
CA ALA A 478 -20.89 24.73 27.76
C ALA A 478 -21.68 23.70 26.93
N LEU A 479 -21.64 22.42 27.30
CA LEU A 479 -22.41 21.37 26.62
C LEU A 479 -23.92 21.53 26.81
N VAL A 480 -24.37 21.94 28.01
CA VAL A 480 -25.78 22.25 28.29
C VAL A 480 -26.25 23.45 27.46
N ASP A 481 -25.43 24.51 27.37
CA ASP A 481 -25.75 25.70 26.57
C ASP A 481 -25.84 25.38 25.06
N LEU A 482 -24.97 24.49 24.58
CA LEU A 482 -25.02 23.93 23.22
C LEU A 482 -26.19 22.94 23.01
N LYS A 483 -26.95 22.62 24.07
CA LYS A 483 -28.07 21.67 24.06
C LYS A 483 -27.67 20.27 23.61
N VAL A 484 -26.47 19.83 24.01
CA VAL A 484 -25.97 18.48 23.79
C VAL A 484 -26.79 17.51 24.66
N PRO A 485 -27.37 16.43 24.10
CA PRO A 485 -28.00 15.39 24.89
C PRO A 485 -26.94 14.63 25.71
N LEU A 486 -26.75 14.99 26.98
CA LEU A 486 -25.66 14.42 27.81
C LEU A 486 -25.85 12.95 28.17
N THR A 487 -27.07 12.43 28.07
CA THR A 487 -27.39 11.00 28.24
C THR A 487 -27.14 10.19 26.97
N HIS A 488 -26.66 10.83 25.89
CA HIS A 488 -26.32 10.14 24.65
C HIS A 488 -25.17 9.15 24.88
N ALA A 489 -25.36 7.95 24.37
CA ALA A 489 -24.37 6.88 24.33
C ALA A 489 -24.59 6.07 23.05
N ARG A 490 -23.50 5.60 22.44
CA ARG A 490 -23.57 4.56 21.42
C ARG A 490 -23.49 3.19 22.08
N ARG A 491 -23.91 2.15 21.35
CA ARG A 491 -23.59 0.79 21.78
C ARG A 491 -22.06 0.64 21.72
N PRO A 492 -21.42 0.04 22.75
CA PRO A 492 -20.00 -0.26 22.69
C PRO A 492 -19.66 -0.92 21.36
N ALA A 493 -18.60 -0.44 20.71
CA ALA A 493 -18.09 -1.08 19.51
C ALA A 493 -17.82 -2.56 19.83
N ALA A 494 -18.21 -3.47 18.93
CA ALA A 494 -17.75 -4.85 19.05
C ALA A 494 -16.22 -4.83 18.99
N GLU A 495 -15.55 -5.65 19.81
CA GLU A 495 -14.10 -5.78 19.71
C GLU A 495 -13.76 -6.20 18.27
N PRO A 496 -12.93 -5.44 17.54
CA PRO A 496 -12.56 -5.80 16.19
C PRO A 496 -11.78 -7.12 16.24
N GLU A 497 -12.06 -7.97 15.27
CA GLU A 497 -11.40 -9.26 15.14
C GLU A 497 -9.88 -9.06 14.97
N PRO A 498 -9.03 -9.74 15.78
CA PRO A 498 -7.59 -9.59 15.66
C PRO A 498 -7.09 -9.99 14.26
N ALA A 499 -6.21 -9.17 13.69
CA ALA A 499 -5.61 -9.43 12.38
C ALA A 499 -4.33 -10.27 12.55
N LEU A 500 -4.24 -11.38 11.83
CA LEU A 500 -3.07 -12.25 11.86
C LEU A 500 -1.88 -11.62 11.09
N ALA A 501 -0.74 -11.47 11.77
CA ALA A 501 0.52 -11.05 11.16
C ALA A 501 1.36 -12.24 10.65
N GLY A 502 1.35 -13.36 11.39
CA GLY A 502 2.02 -14.58 10.98
C GLY A 502 1.88 -15.72 11.98
N ILE A 503 2.32 -16.91 11.57
CA ILE A 503 2.28 -18.15 12.35
C ILE A 503 3.68 -18.73 12.45
N VAL A 504 4.06 -19.21 13.63
CA VAL A 504 5.24 -20.05 13.86
C VAL A 504 4.79 -21.40 14.42
N SER A 505 5.11 -22.49 13.73
CA SER A 505 4.70 -23.84 14.12
C SER A 505 5.84 -24.87 13.96
N PRO A 506 6.15 -25.69 14.98
CA PRO A 506 5.70 -25.59 16.35
C PRO A 506 6.66 -24.72 17.18
N VAL A 507 6.11 -24.08 18.21
CA VAL A 507 6.85 -23.54 19.34
C VAL A 507 6.64 -24.43 20.56
N GLN A 508 7.63 -24.48 21.45
CA GLN A 508 7.53 -25.20 22.71
C GLN A 508 7.15 -24.23 23.83
N CYS A 509 6.12 -24.57 24.58
CA CYS A 509 5.73 -23.88 25.81
C CYS A 509 5.65 -24.93 26.93
N ALA A 510 6.42 -24.73 28.00
CA ALA A 510 6.67 -25.78 29.00
C ALA A 510 7.10 -27.10 28.33
N ASP A 511 6.34 -28.18 28.53
CA ASP A 511 6.60 -29.52 27.98
C ASP A 511 5.70 -29.89 26.78
N ARG A 512 4.97 -28.92 26.21
CA ARG A 512 4.02 -29.14 25.10
C ARG A 512 4.36 -28.27 23.88
N ASN A 513 3.95 -28.74 22.71
CA ASN A 513 4.11 -28.03 21.44
C ASN A 513 2.83 -27.30 21.06
N TYR A 514 2.98 -26.04 20.65
CA TYR A 514 1.89 -25.18 20.20
C TYR A 514 2.20 -24.60 18.83
N ASP A 515 1.17 -24.26 18.07
CA ASP A 515 1.25 -23.39 16.91
C ASP A 515 1.00 -21.96 17.44
N LEU A 516 2.00 -21.07 17.28
CA LEU A 516 1.95 -19.69 17.75
C LEU A 516 1.45 -18.79 16.62
N LEU A 517 0.30 -18.15 16.84
CA LEU A 517 -0.24 -17.15 15.94
C LEU A 517 -0.01 -15.76 16.53
N VAL A 518 0.69 -14.92 15.78
CA VAL A 518 0.98 -13.54 16.17
C VAL A 518 -0.06 -12.64 15.51
N THR A 519 -0.83 -11.92 16.32
CA THR A 519 -1.85 -10.97 15.84
C THR A 519 -1.45 -9.53 16.15
N ASP A 520 -2.24 -8.57 15.70
CA ASP A 520 -2.10 -7.15 16.07
C ASP A 520 -2.59 -6.81 17.49
N ARG A 521 -3.20 -7.76 18.21
CA ARG A 521 -3.72 -7.57 19.58
C ARG A 521 -3.20 -8.52 20.65
N GLY A 522 -2.58 -9.61 20.26
CA GLY A 522 -2.11 -10.63 21.19
C GLY A 522 -1.55 -11.86 20.50
N LEU A 523 -1.27 -12.89 21.29
CA LEU A 523 -0.74 -14.16 20.82
C LEU A 523 -1.77 -15.28 21.08
N VAL A 524 -1.99 -16.14 20.08
CA VAL A 524 -2.77 -17.37 20.25
C VAL A 524 -1.82 -18.56 20.25
N LEU A 525 -1.92 -19.43 21.25
CA LEU A 525 -1.22 -20.71 21.33
C LEU A 525 -2.23 -21.83 21.09
N LEU A 526 -2.14 -22.51 19.95
CA LEU A 526 -3.00 -23.65 19.62
C LEU A 526 -2.25 -24.97 19.85
N PRO A 527 -2.81 -25.97 20.53
CA PRO A 527 -2.14 -27.25 20.72
C PRO A 527 -1.75 -27.89 19.38
N SER A 528 -0.45 -28.09 19.15
CA SER A 528 0.02 -28.61 17.87
C SER A 528 -0.24 -30.11 17.79
N SER A 529 -0.98 -30.55 16.77
CA SER A 529 -1.25 -31.98 16.50
C SER A 529 -0.08 -32.71 15.83
N ALA A 530 1.02 -32.02 15.57
CA ALA A 530 2.17 -32.55 14.88
C ALA A 530 2.92 -33.59 15.73
N SER A 531 2.58 -34.87 15.56
CA SER A 531 3.31 -35.96 16.21
C SER A 531 4.77 -35.97 15.74
N THR A 532 5.70 -35.92 16.68
CA THR A 532 7.16 -36.01 16.47
C THR A 532 7.54 -37.23 15.62
N THR A 533 6.74 -38.30 15.70
CA THR A 533 6.88 -39.54 14.91
C THR A 533 6.51 -39.41 13.43
N LYS A 534 5.66 -38.45 13.01
CA LYS A 534 5.37 -38.20 11.59
C LYS A 534 6.44 -37.35 10.90
N ARG A 535 7.16 -36.48 11.63
CA ARG A 535 8.14 -35.54 11.06
C ARG A 535 9.54 -36.14 10.83
N LEU A 536 9.96 -37.15 11.59
CA LEU A 536 11.18 -37.93 11.28
C LEU A 536 11.13 -38.58 9.87
N LEU A 537 9.93 -38.85 9.35
CA LEU A 537 9.70 -39.35 7.99
C LEU A 537 9.56 -38.23 6.93
N ALA A 538 9.36 -36.97 7.34
CA ALA A 538 9.14 -35.84 6.44
C ALA A 538 10.42 -35.29 5.79
N GLY A 539 11.60 -35.56 6.38
CA GLY A 539 12.91 -35.19 5.82
C GLY A 539 13.20 -35.74 4.42
N THR A 540 12.36 -36.65 3.90
CA THR A 540 12.56 -37.33 2.62
C THR A 540 11.44 -37.15 1.59
N LEU A 541 10.32 -36.48 1.90
CA LEU A 541 9.12 -36.47 1.04
C LEU A 541 8.47 -35.08 0.91
N ALA A 542 8.61 -34.46 -0.27
CA ALA A 542 8.04 -33.15 -0.64
C ALA A 542 6.50 -33.03 -0.50
N ARG A 543 5.77 -34.16 -0.44
CA ARG A 543 4.31 -34.17 -0.21
C ARG A 543 3.92 -33.73 1.20
N PHE A 544 4.71 -34.04 2.22
CA PHE A 544 4.37 -33.71 3.61
C PHE A 544 4.55 -32.22 3.90
N ARG A 545 5.60 -31.60 3.35
CA ARG A 545 5.80 -30.14 3.45
C ARG A 545 4.66 -29.34 2.79
N LYS A 546 4.05 -29.88 1.72
CA LYS A 546 2.89 -29.24 1.06
C LYS A 546 1.63 -29.32 1.92
N ALA A 547 1.36 -30.47 2.54
CA ALA A 547 0.22 -30.64 3.45
C ALA A 547 0.35 -29.77 4.70
N GLU A 548 1.56 -29.62 5.23
CA GLU A 548 1.87 -28.73 6.35
C GLU A 548 1.69 -27.24 5.98
N GLN A 549 2.11 -26.84 4.78
CA GLN A 549 1.82 -25.49 4.27
C GLN A 549 0.33 -25.24 4.00
N GLU A 550 -0.42 -26.26 3.56
CA GLU A 550 -1.87 -26.18 3.39
C GLU A 550 -2.58 -26.02 4.74
N GLN A 551 -2.18 -26.78 5.76
CA GLN A 551 -2.69 -26.64 7.13
C GLN A 551 -2.41 -25.27 7.73
N LEU A 552 -1.19 -24.74 7.57
CA LEU A 552 -0.85 -23.38 8.03
C LEU A 552 -1.62 -22.30 7.26
N ALA A 553 -1.87 -22.50 5.96
CA ALA A 553 -2.70 -21.59 5.18
C ALA A 553 -4.18 -21.64 5.57
N GLU A 554 -4.68 -22.81 5.99
CA GLU A 554 -6.04 -22.99 6.52
C GLU A 554 -6.19 -22.30 7.89
N LEU A 555 -5.22 -22.48 8.79
CA LEU A 555 -5.16 -21.73 10.05
C LEU A 555 -5.09 -20.23 9.81
N ALA A 556 -4.29 -19.77 8.84
CA ALA A 556 -4.17 -18.35 8.51
C ALA A 556 -5.43 -17.75 7.88
N ALA A 557 -6.32 -18.57 7.32
CA ALA A 557 -7.59 -18.14 6.75
C ALA A 557 -8.76 -18.22 7.76
N THR A 558 -8.55 -18.84 8.92
CA THR A 558 -9.59 -19.02 9.94
C THR A 558 -9.66 -17.78 10.84
N PRO A 559 -10.86 -17.26 11.13
CA PRO A 559 -11.07 -16.18 12.09
C PRO A 559 -10.39 -16.43 13.44
N ILE A 560 -9.72 -15.43 14.01
CA ILE A 560 -9.00 -15.59 15.29
C ILE A 560 -9.98 -15.93 16.44
N GLY A 561 -11.19 -15.40 16.40
CA GLY A 561 -12.24 -15.73 17.38
C GLY A 561 -12.57 -17.23 17.40
N GLU A 562 -12.71 -17.85 16.23
CA GLU A 562 -12.98 -19.29 16.12
C GLU A 562 -11.78 -20.14 16.58
N LEU A 563 -10.56 -19.66 16.33
CA LEU A 563 -9.35 -20.34 16.78
C LEU A 563 -9.21 -20.31 18.31
N ARG A 564 -9.62 -19.22 18.96
CA ARG A 564 -9.64 -19.10 20.43
C ARG A 564 -10.61 -20.05 21.10
N GLU A 565 -11.71 -20.42 20.44
CA GLU A 565 -12.69 -21.37 20.97
C GLU A 565 -12.23 -22.84 20.88
N GLN A 566 -11.08 -23.12 20.24
CA GLN A 566 -10.59 -24.49 20.10
C GLN A 566 -10.16 -25.09 21.44
N PRO A 567 -10.37 -26.41 21.64
CA PRO A 567 -9.98 -27.06 22.89
C PRO A 567 -8.49 -26.94 23.18
N GLY A 568 -8.14 -26.31 24.30
CA GLY A 568 -6.76 -26.12 24.74
C GLY A 568 -6.04 -24.94 24.08
N ALA A 569 -6.75 -24.10 23.31
CA ALA A 569 -6.25 -22.81 22.87
C ALA A 569 -5.95 -21.91 24.09
N GLN A 570 -4.87 -21.14 24.02
CA GLN A 570 -4.53 -20.14 25.02
C GLN A 570 -4.37 -18.77 24.36
N TRP A 571 -4.79 -17.72 25.05
CA TRP A 571 -4.74 -16.34 24.58
C TRP A 571 -3.89 -15.48 25.50
N VAL A 572 -2.89 -14.82 24.94
CA VAL A 572 -2.14 -13.75 25.62
C VAL A 572 -2.57 -12.44 25.03
N ASP A 573 -3.31 -11.64 25.80
CA ASP A 573 -3.69 -10.29 25.40
C ASP A 573 -2.49 -9.36 25.58
N SER A 574 -2.19 -8.53 24.58
CA SER A 574 -1.08 -7.57 24.67
C SER A 574 -1.23 -6.57 25.82
N ARG A 575 -2.45 -6.31 26.31
CA ARG A 575 -2.69 -5.43 27.47
C ARG A 575 -2.08 -5.97 28.76
N ASP A 576 -2.03 -7.29 28.91
CA ASP A 576 -1.51 -7.94 30.11
C ASP A 576 0.02 -8.11 30.05
N VAL A 577 0.66 -7.88 28.89
CA VAL A 577 2.11 -8.03 28.73
C VAL A 577 2.87 -6.81 29.25
N ALA A 578 3.56 -6.95 30.36
CA ALA A 578 4.40 -5.89 30.93
C ALA A 578 5.69 -5.67 30.13
N SER A 579 6.39 -6.76 29.84
CA SER A 579 7.66 -6.73 29.12
C SER A 579 7.81 -7.98 28.26
N ALA A 580 8.58 -7.87 27.18
CA ALA A 580 8.88 -8.97 26.28
C ALA A 580 10.39 -9.00 25.97
N ARG A 581 11.00 -10.16 26.07
CA ARG A 581 12.40 -10.39 25.68
C ARG A 581 12.48 -11.49 24.64
N LEU A 582 13.09 -11.20 23.50
CA LEU A 582 13.36 -12.18 22.45
C LEU A 582 14.87 -12.41 22.34
N ASP A 583 15.33 -13.52 22.87
CA ASP A 583 16.73 -13.94 22.79
C ASP A 583 16.92 -14.86 21.58
N GLN A 584 17.81 -14.50 20.66
CA GLN A 584 18.09 -15.30 19.45
C GLN A 584 19.54 -15.81 19.46
N ASP A 585 19.71 -17.13 19.30
CA ASP A 585 21.02 -17.77 19.17
C ASP A 585 21.15 -18.58 17.86
N ARG A 586 22.25 -19.31 17.68
CA ARG A 586 22.46 -20.15 16.49
C ARG A 586 21.58 -21.41 16.46
N ALA A 587 20.95 -21.77 17.57
CA ALA A 587 20.13 -22.97 17.74
C ALA A 587 18.62 -22.68 17.69
N GLY A 588 18.20 -21.42 17.83
CA GLY A 588 16.80 -20.99 17.83
C GLY A 588 16.57 -19.63 18.46
N TRP A 589 15.35 -19.38 18.93
CA TRP A 589 14.97 -18.22 19.71
C TRP A 589 14.14 -18.61 20.94
N THR A 590 14.22 -17.78 21.99
CA THR A 590 13.38 -17.86 23.18
C THR A 590 12.67 -16.52 23.39
N LEU A 591 11.34 -16.55 23.45
CA LEU A 591 10.51 -15.40 23.80
C LEU A 591 10.06 -15.56 25.25
N SER A 592 10.41 -14.61 26.10
CA SER A 592 9.96 -14.52 27.49
C SER A 592 9.02 -13.33 27.63
N LEU A 593 7.83 -13.55 28.18
CA LEU A 593 6.82 -12.53 28.41
C LEU A 593 6.54 -12.43 29.92
N GLU A 594 6.61 -11.22 30.45
CA GLU A 594 6.15 -10.92 31.82
C GLU A 594 4.71 -10.40 31.74
N LEU A 595 3.82 -11.00 32.51
CA LEU A 595 2.37 -10.79 32.42
C LEU A 595 1.79 -10.32 33.76
N TYR A 596 0.88 -9.34 33.71
CA TYR A 596 0.01 -8.95 34.81
C TYR A 596 -1.24 -9.85 34.79
N LEU A 597 -1.22 -10.96 35.52
CA LEU A 597 -2.36 -11.88 35.64
C LEU A 597 -3.10 -11.64 36.97
N ASP A 598 -3.76 -10.48 37.09
CA ASP A 598 -4.61 -10.16 38.23
C ASP A 598 -6.09 -10.50 37.94
N GLU A 599 -7.01 -10.10 38.84
CA GLU A 599 -8.46 -10.35 38.68
C GLU A 599 -9.09 -9.63 37.47
N TYR A 600 -8.35 -8.73 36.82
CA TYR A 600 -8.76 -7.96 35.65
C TYR A 600 -8.08 -8.42 34.35
N ALA A 601 -7.23 -9.45 34.41
CA ALA A 601 -6.52 -9.96 33.25
C ALA A 601 -7.49 -10.47 32.17
N VAL A 602 -7.17 -10.16 30.91
CA VAL A 602 -7.95 -10.59 29.74
C VAL A 602 -7.36 -11.87 29.11
N SER A 603 -6.11 -12.18 29.44
CA SER A 603 -5.38 -13.36 28.98
C SER A 603 -5.98 -14.64 29.56
N GLU A 604 -6.14 -15.65 28.71
CA GLU A 604 -6.69 -16.96 29.04
C GLU A 604 -5.57 -17.99 28.89
N LEU A 605 -4.87 -18.29 29.98
CA LEU A 605 -3.70 -19.18 30.01
C LEU A 605 -3.93 -20.40 30.89
N ASP A 606 -3.27 -21.51 30.56
CA ASP A 606 -3.23 -22.71 31.40
C ASP A 606 -2.09 -22.58 32.44
N ASP A 607 -2.38 -22.87 33.71
CA ASP A 607 -1.44 -22.79 34.84
C ASP A 607 -0.14 -23.58 34.61
N ALA A 608 -0.19 -24.61 33.77
CA ALA A 608 0.97 -25.46 33.46
C ALA A 608 2.08 -24.74 32.66
N GLY A 609 1.76 -23.63 31.97
CA GLY A 609 2.70 -22.88 31.12
C GLY A 609 3.29 -21.63 31.78
N VAL A 610 2.69 -21.18 32.88
CA VAL A 610 2.98 -19.90 33.54
C VAL A 610 3.73 -20.16 34.84
N ARG A 611 4.80 -19.39 35.09
CA ARG A 611 5.55 -19.45 36.36
C ARG A 611 5.39 -18.15 37.13
N ASP A 612 5.21 -18.25 38.45
CA ASP A 612 5.26 -17.08 39.32
C ASP A 612 6.65 -16.44 39.22
N GLY A 613 6.69 -15.18 38.79
CA GLY A 613 7.88 -14.33 38.70
C GLY A 613 8.07 -13.45 39.93
N GLU A 614 9.02 -12.52 39.84
CA GLU A 614 9.25 -11.51 40.88
C GLU A 614 8.16 -10.41 40.84
N ASP A 615 7.90 -9.76 41.98
CA ASP A 615 6.97 -8.61 42.10
C ASP A 615 5.51 -8.85 41.68
N GLY A 616 5.01 -10.09 41.80
CA GLY A 616 3.60 -10.42 41.49
C GLY A 616 3.30 -10.58 40.00
N MET A 617 4.35 -10.67 39.18
CA MET A 617 4.27 -10.90 37.74
C MET A 617 4.33 -12.38 37.40
N SER A 618 3.66 -12.78 36.32
CA SER A 618 3.68 -14.14 35.79
C SER A 618 4.59 -14.23 34.56
N GLU A 619 5.48 -15.22 34.48
CA GLU A 619 6.38 -15.40 33.33
C GLU A 619 5.89 -16.52 32.41
N LEU A 620 5.71 -16.21 31.12
CA LEU A 620 5.44 -17.16 30.04
C LEU A 620 6.65 -17.26 29.12
N LYS A 621 7.19 -18.48 28.94
CA LYS A 621 8.33 -18.76 28.07
C LYS A 621 7.96 -19.62 26.87
N LEU A 622 8.26 -19.13 25.67
CA LEU A 622 8.10 -19.82 24.40
C LEU A 622 9.47 -20.04 23.75
N ARG A 623 9.71 -21.23 23.22
CA ARG A 623 10.98 -21.58 22.54
C ARG A 623 10.71 -22.06 21.13
N SER A 624 11.52 -21.61 20.18
CA SER A 624 11.51 -22.16 18.83
C SER A 624 11.97 -23.62 18.85
N THR A 625 11.40 -24.45 18.00
CA THR A 625 11.94 -25.78 17.73
C THR A 625 12.84 -25.76 16.49
N ALA A 626 13.80 -26.68 16.41
CA ALA A 626 14.72 -26.77 15.26
C ALA A 626 14.01 -27.05 13.91
N ASP A 627 12.77 -27.57 13.97
CA ASP A 627 11.93 -27.90 12.82
C ASP A 627 10.78 -26.90 12.62
N GLY A 628 10.87 -25.69 13.20
CA GLY A 628 9.86 -24.64 13.07
C GLY A 628 9.67 -24.16 11.63
N VAL A 629 8.43 -24.04 11.19
CA VAL A 629 8.01 -23.46 9.90
C VAL A 629 7.24 -22.18 10.16
N GLU A 630 7.50 -21.19 9.30
CA GLU A 630 6.89 -19.87 9.37
C GLU A 630 5.90 -19.67 8.22
N HIS A 631 4.80 -19.00 8.52
CA HIS A 631 3.82 -18.54 7.54
C HIS A 631 3.50 -17.06 7.79
N GLY A 632 3.57 -16.21 6.76
CA GLY A 632 3.41 -14.76 6.94
C GLY A 632 4.70 -14.08 7.43
N ASP A 633 4.55 -13.05 8.26
CA ASP A 633 5.66 -12.26 8.82
C ASP A 633 5.57 -12.16 10.36
N PRO A 634 5.69 -13.30 11.09
CA PRO A 634 5.39 -13.38 12.51
C PRO A 634 6.33 -12.54 13.39
N TYR A 635 7.62 -12.43 13.05
CA TYR A 635 8.57 -11.66 13.86
C TYR A 635 8.39 -10.16 13.72
N ARG A 636 8.08 -9.69 12.50
CA ARG A 636 7.69 -8.30 12.31
C ARG A 636 6.40 -8.00 13.06
N GLY A 637 5.41 -8.88 12.97
CA GLY A 637 4.18 -8.80 13.75
C GLY A 637 4.45 -8.73 15.25
N LEU A 638 5.36 -9.55 15.76
CA LEU A 638 5.72 -9.58 17.18
C LEU A 638 6.39 -8.26 17.60
N GLY A 639 7.27 -7.71 16.76
CA GLY A 639 7.88 -6.40 16.98
C GLY A 639 6.87 -5.25 16.94
N GLU A 640 5.88 -5.32 16.04
CA GLU A 640 4.80 -4.32 15.96
C GLU A 640 3.83 -4.44 17.16
N LEU A 641 3.52 -5.66 17.59
CA LEU A 641 2.63 -5.97 18.71
C LEU A 641 3.23 -5.56 20.06
N MET A 642 4.49 -5.93 20.31
CA MET A 642 5.17 -5.66 21.57
C MET A 642 5.77 -4.24 21.62
N GLY A 643 6.08 -3.65 20.45
CA GLY A 643 6.57 -2.29 20.32
C GLY A 643 7.77 -2.00 21.22
N ALA A 644 7.66 -0.94 22.04
CA ALA A 644 8.72 -0.53 22.97
C ALA A 644 8.96 -1.51 24.13
N ARG A 645 8.05 -2.47 24.38
CA ARG A 645 8.19 -3.49 25.44
C ARG A 645 9.15 -4.61 25.04
N MET A 646 9.55 -4.67 23.76
CA MET A 646 10.42 -5.69 23.22
C MET A 646 11.89 -5.27 23.33
N ASN A 647 12.63 -5.91 24.23
CA ASN A 647 14.09 -5.83 24.24
C ASN A 647 14.65 -6.85 23.23
N LEU A 648 15.28 -6.33 22.17
CA LEU A 648 16.09 -7.11 21.23
C LEU A 648 17.55 -6.96 21.67
N ASP A 649 18.21 -8.06 22.06
CA ASP A 649 19.66 -8.01 22.24
C ASP A 649 20.35 -7.91 20.87
N GLU A 650 21.17 -6.87 20.70
CA GLU A 650 22.22 -6.88 19.68
C GLU A 650 23.17 -8.05 20.01
N PRO A 651 23.56 -8.88 19.02
CA PRO A 651 24.42 -10.01 19.28
C PRO A 651 25.73 -9.53 19.90
N ALA A 652 26.07 -10.08 21.06
CA ALA A 652 27.37 -9.93 21.69
C ALA A 652 28.46 -10.52 20.77
N TYR A 653 28.94 -9.70 19.83
CA TYR A 653 30.27 -9.86 19.27
C TYR A 653 31.24 -9.10 20.17
N ALA A 654 31.67 -9.78 21.24
CA ALA A 654 32.85 -9.42 22.00
C ALA A 654 33.58 -10.71 22.41
N ASP A 655 34.83 -10.80 21.95
CA ASP A 655 35.92 -11.69 22.37
C ASP A 655 35.79 -13.20 22.09
N GLU A 656 36.19 -13.60 20.87
CA GLU A 656 37.38 -14.44 20.60
C GLU A 656 37.76 -14.46 19.10
#